data_AF-A0A124H2D4-F1
#
_entry.id   AF-A0A124H2D4-F1
#
_cell.length_a   1.000
_cell.length_b   1.000
_cell.length_c   1.000
_cell.angle_alpha   90.00
_cell.angle_beta   90.00
_cell.angle_gamma   90.00
#
_symmetry.space_group_name_H-M   'P 1'
#
loop_
_entity.id
_entity.type
_entity.pdbx_description
1 polymer ?
#
loop_
_entity_poly.entity_id
_entity_poly.type
_entity_poly.pdbx_seq_one_letter_code
_entity_poly.pdbx_strand_id
1 'polypeptide(L)'
;MRRRTALTVVSAAIGGAVVPLSFASAPAAAQGGRGPQSPTARWDFDERTGTVTREAVSGSADPIGYVFDDARYKPDSDPVRRRGVSGRALYFDGYSTVVTAQSPGALDPADGMTIDVWIAPYACEHGIDGKPQALVNQHDPDARTGFLLGLRRFGQIVFQLGFGTELVEVRGAPDRPAAKHRWTHVTATYDPAARQLRLYRDGRPIGTAATPDKTPVPAPDEPLLIGRHNRATLLNGEFHANMYMGLMDSLVIRPGTLDDPTAQREHADTIAALPGGQTPRPDLTHHRTRFDGDRHRPQFHMLPPWHWMNEPHAPVYFKGKYHIFYQHDPFGPYWGQIHWGHAVSTDLVHWRDLPMALAPAADSVGPDGIWSGSAHVDGDRGPVLFFTGGDDRLPYRQRTGLAVSSYQADGDTDLPTWTMRSEPVTEAPAGLPAGPGTAWAENFRDPFVWEEDGVWYQLVGSGIVDYDGTRVTRKYGGTALVHTARRPEGPWTHRGPLYWNDLATVPEPGEAWELPVLLPLPGPRGGRTGKHILLVSPWWESFHPSAVKHTYYWIGTFDKRECRFVPDHEEPREFDFGEHFTGPSGFVTPDGRSVLFSITQDRRSEQQHAQSGWAHNAGMPVSVFLRQDGTLGVEPIAEAAGLRGERLARVRRASVEEANRSLTEISGDLLDISAVIEPRGAERITLAVRACADGTEETLLCYDTAERRFWIDRGRSSLDPDVRKGVHGGTVELDGGRLRLRVLLDRSMLEAYVNGTNSLTSRVYPTRADATGLRLTARGGAAHVLELDVWRMNGAYDTPVAPAAYDPPRPTDVDALPNHDFATGDLTGWTVVSGTTFSDANVTTRTDWDWGGPFYQAETADDVSGHHLWGFNPDAGGDDATGVLRSATVVLGGDGMVDLLVSGGNDPDRCYAAVVRADDGKVLAKATGRGVEQYRRVVLDLSAHIGERVYVEVVDRATGGWGHINVDDVNVPVRRD
;
A
#
# COMPACT_ATOMS: atom_id res chain seq x y z
N MET A 1 41.16 33.79 5.50
CA MET A 1 42.63 33.92 5.28
C MET A 1 43.15 32.68 4.57
N ARG A 2 44.27 32.76 3.82
CA ARG A 2 44.86 31.65 3.03
C ARG A 2 46.01 30.94 3.77
N ARG A 3 46.14 29.62 3.58
CA ARG A 3 47.36 28.73 3.58
C ARG A 3 46.86 27.27 3.76
N ARG A 4 47.09 26.24 2.91
CA ARG A 4 48.32 25.68 2.25
C ARG A 4 49.46 25.47 3.27
N THR A 5 50.16 24.34 3.42
CA THR A 5 50.45 23.14 2.58
C THR A 5 50.92 22.00 3.54
N ALA A 6 51.22 20.72 3.22
CA ALA A 6 51.36 19.93 1.99
C ALA A 6 51.15 18.40 2.27
N LEU A 7 51.38 17.53 1.28
CA LEU A 7 51.63 16.08 1.46
C LEU A 7 53.12 15.82 1.76
N THR A 8 53.41 14.70 2.44
CA THR A 8 54.64 13.92 2.21
C THR A 8 54.36 12.41 2.41
N VAL A 9 54.68 11.59 1.42
CA VAL A 9 54.73 10.12 1.51
C VAL A 9 56.20 9.69 1.40
N VAL A 10 56.72 8.95 2.38
CA VAL A 10 57.92 8.11 2.24
C VAL A 10 57.74 6.86 3.09
N SER A 11 57.99 5.70 2.49
CA SER A 11 57.93 4.39 3.13
C SER A 11 59.09 4.16 4.11
N ALA A 12 58.83 3.43 5.20
CA ALA A 12 59.86 2.77 5.99
C ALA A 12 59.39 1.37 6.37
N ALA A 13 60.01 0.35 5.81
CA ALA A 13 59.80 -1.04 6.21
C ALA A 13 60.80 -1.42 7.31
N ILE A 14 60.30 -1.92 8.44
CA ILE A 14 61.09 -2.66 9.42
C ILE A 14 60.26 -3.88 9.84
N GLY A 15 60.81 -5.08 9.62
CA GLY A 15 60.15 -6.33 10.00
C GLY A 15 60.31 -6.63 11.49
N GLY A 16 59.27 -7.20 12.08
CA GLY A 16 59.28 -7.80 13.42
C GLY A 16 58.53 -9.13 13.37
N ALA A 17 59.15 -10.20 13.86
CA ALA A 17 58.61 -11.55 13.72
C ALA A 17 57.37 -11.78 14.61
N VAL A 18 56.34 -12.42 14.05
CA VAL A 18 55.19 -12.91 14.82
C VAL A 18 55.55 -14.27 15.40
N VAL A 19 55.63 -14.36 16.73
CA VAL A 19 55.68 -15.63 17.46
C VAL A 19 54.24 -16.09 17.71
N PRO A 20 53.84 -17.31 17.32
CA PRO A 20 52.53 -17.84 17.69
C PRO A 20 52.57 -18.27 19.16
N LEU A 21 51.76 -17.61 20.00
CA LEU A 21 51.51 -18.06 21.36
C LEU A 21 50.52 -19.23 21.33
N SER A 22 51.03 -20.44 21.60
CA SER A 22 50.22 -21.62 21.84
C SER A 22 49.55 -21.55 23.21
N PHE A 23 48.23 -21.71 23.24
CA PHE A 23 47.50 -21.92 24.49
C PHE A 23 47.61 -23.40 24.89
N ALA A 24 48.15 -23.64 26.10
CA ALA A 24 48.27 -24.99 26.66
C ALA A 24 46.90 -25.49 27.16
N SER A 25 46.60 -26.76 26.89
CA SER A 25 45.41 -27.43 27.38
C SER A 25 45.53 -27.84 28.85
N ALA A 26 44.46 -27.63 29.62
CA ALA A 26 44.29 -28.22 30.95
C ALA A 26 43.43 -29.50 30.84
N PRO A 27 43.66 -30.53 31.69
CA PRO A 27 42.98 -31.82 31.55
C PRO A 27 41.53 -31.77 32.05
N ALA A 28 40.63 -32.42 31.30
CA ALA A 28 39.21 -32.49 31.63
C ALA A 28 38.91 -33.45 32.79
N ALA A 29 38.06 -33.02 33.71
CA ALA A 29 37.32 -33.94 34.58
C ALA A 29 36.02 -34.35 33.86
N ALA A 30 35.77 -35.65 33.74
CA ALA A 30 34.68 -36.16 32.93
C ALA A 30 33.30 -36.00 33.60
N GLN A 31 32.41 -35.24 32.96
CA GLN A 31 30.97 -35.46 33.02
C GLN A 31 30.45 -35.58 31.59
N GLY A 32 29.76 -36.68 31.29
CA GLY A 32 29.35 -37.03 29.93
C GLY A 32 28.09 -36.29 29.49
N GLY A 33 28.24 -35.04 29.04
CA GLY A 33 27.28 -34.39 28.16
C GLY A 33 27.77 -34.48 26.71
N ARG A 34 26.92 -34.89 25.77
CA ARG A 34 27.21 -34.66 24.34
C ARG A 34 27.18 -33.15 24.13
N GLY A 35 28.25 -32.57 23.60
CA GLY A 35 28.24 -31.18 23.14
C GLY A 35 27.26 -31.01 21.97
N PRO A 36 26.84 -29.77 21.66
CA PRO A 36 25.95 -29.50 20.53
C PRO A 36 26.57 -30.06 19.24
N GLN A 37 25.77 -30.81 18.48
CA GLN A 37 26.20 -31.34 17.20
C GLN A 37 26.38 -30.20 16.18
N SER A 38 27.34 -30.36 15.27
CA SER A 38 27.58 -29.38 14.20
C SER A 38 26.29 -29.13 13.39
N PRO A 39 25.95 -27.87 13.05
CA PRO A 39 24.81 -27.58 12.19
C PRO A 39 24.91 -28.26 10.82
N THR A 40 23.75 -28.61 10.26
CA THR A 40 23.62 -29.02 8.85
C THR A 40 23.51 -27.80 7.94
N ALA A 41 22.83 -26.75 8.41
CA ALA A 41 22.75 -25.46 7.74
C ALA A 41 22.70 -24.32 8.78
N ARG A 42 23.28 -23.16 8.43
CA ARG A 42 23.31 -21.97 9.28
C ARG A 42 23.36 -20.69 8.44
N TRP A 43 22.47 -19.74 8.72
CA TRP A 43 22.51 -18.39 8.18
C TRP A 43 22.68 -17.40 9.34
N ASP A 44 23.71 -16.56 9.23
CA ASP A 44 24.06 -15.54 10.23
C ASP A 44 23.59 -14.12 9.86
N PHE A 45 23.11 -13.93 8.62
CA PHE A 45 22.64 -12.63 8.07
C PHE A 45 23.58 -11.43 8.28
N ASP A 46 24.87 -11.73 8.51
CA ASP A 46 25.87 -10.80 9.05
C ASP A 46 26.46 -9.87 7.96
N GLU A 47 26.00 -10.01 6.72
CA GLU A 47 26.45 -9.20 5.59
C GLU A 47 26.18 -7.71 5.78
N ARG A 48 27.01 -6.87 5.15
CA ARG A 48 26.85 -5.41 5.20
C ARG A 48 25.98 -4.86 4.08
N THR A 49 26.03 -5.51 2.93
CA THR A 49 25.55 -5.07 1.61
C THR A 49 25.33 -6.31 0.72
N GLY A 50 24.65 -6.16 -0.42
CA GLY A 50 24.41 -7.19 -1.42
C GLY A 50 23.07 -7.92 -1.28
N THR A 51 22.67 -8.55 -2.39
CA THR A 51 21.40 -9.29 -2.60
C THR A 51 21.51 -10.80 -2.32
N VAL A 52 22.55 -11.22 -1.60
CA VAL A 52 22.74 -12.62 -1.19
C VAL A 52 23.02 -12.71 0.32
N THR A 53 22.76 -13.87 0.90
CA THR A 53 23.24 -14.26 2.22
C THR A 53 24.04 -15.56 2.11
N ARG A 54 25.05 -15.73 2.96
CA ARG A 54 25.89 -16.93 2.98
C ARG A 54 25.35 -17.98 3.92
N GLU A 55 25.13 -19.18 3.41
CA GLU A 55 24.97 -20.37 4.24
C GLU A 55 26.37 -20.81 4.73
N ALA A 56 26.56 -20.87 6.05
CA ALA A 56 27.87 -20.95 6.69
C ALA A 56 28.49 -22.36 6.70
N VAL A 57 27.71 -23.42 6.48
CA VAL A 57 28.18 -24.81 6.50
C VAL A 57 28.68 -25.27 5.12
N SER A 58 27.86 -25.12 4.08
CA SER A 58 28.17 -25.43 2.68
C SER A 58 28.98 -24.34 1.98
N GLY A 59 28.84 -23.09 2.45
CA GLY A 59 29.38 -21.92 1.76
C GLY A 59 28.54 -21.45 0.57
N SER A 60 27.30 -21.93 0.41
CA SER A 60 26.33 -21.44 -0.59
C SER A 60 26.15 -19.91 -0.50
N ALA A 61 25.89 -19.28 -1.64
CA ALA A 61 25.43 -17.91 -1.72
C ALA A 61 23.96 -17.95 -2.12
N ASP A 62 23.08 -17.84 -1.13
CA ASP A 62 21.64 -17.97 -1.33
C ASP A 62 21.06 -16.58 -1.67
N PRO A 63 20.32 -16.44 -2.80
CA PRO A 63 19.73 -15.17 -3.20
C PRO A 63 18.65 -14.71 -2.22
N ILE A 64 18.65 -13.40 -1.98
CA ILE A 64 17.59 -12.67 -1.29
C ILE A 64 16.76 -11.98 -2.36
N GLY A 65 15.54 -12.45 -2.62
CA GLY A 65 14.58 -11.67 -3.40
C GLY A 65 14.18 -10.43 -2.60
N TYR A 66 14.17 -9.25 -3.23
CA TYR A 66 13.80 -8.00 -2.59
C TYR A 66 13.43 -6.95 -3.65
N VAL A 67 12.27 -6.31 -3.56
CA VAL A 67 11.69 -5.54 -4.69
C VAL A 67 12.50 -4.34 -5.23
N PHE A 68 13.60 -3.97 -4.58
CA PHE A 68 14.49 -2.89 -5.03
C PHE A 68 15.91 -3.38 -5.35
N ASP A 69 16.10 -4.67 -5.60
CA ASP A 69 17.30 -5.17 -6.28
C ASP A 69 17.30 -4.88 -7.79
N ASP A 70 16.10 -4.86 -8.41
CA ASP A 70 15.77 -4.33 -9.74
C ASP A 70 14.61 -3.32 -9.63
N ALA A 71 14.93 -2.06 -9.33
CA ALA A 71 13.96 -1.07 -8.86
C ALA A 71 13.31 -0.25 -9.99
N ARG A 72 11.98 -0.38 -10.15
CA ARG A 72 11.23 0.29 -11.24
C ARG A 72 11.21 1.83 -11.17
N TYR A 73 11.00 2.41 -9.99
CA TYR A 73 10.69 3.85 -9.81
C TYR A 73 11.80 4.68 -9.16
N LYS A 74 12.79 4.02 -8.57
CA LYS A 74 13.93 4.57 -7.82
C LYS A 74 15.22 3.82 -8.23
N PRO A 75 16.42 4.25 -7.83
CA PRO A 75 17.65 3.48 -8.06
C PRO A 75 17.66 2.20 -7.22
N ASP A 76 18.42 1.19 -7.65
CA ASP A 76 18.57 -0.07 -6.91
C ASP A 76 19.17 0.14 -5.51
N SER A 77 18.86 -0.79 -4.60
CA SER A 77 19.29 -0.72 -3.21
C SER A 77 19.29 -2.10 -2.56
N ASP A 78 20.29 -2.36 -1.72
CA ASP A 78 20.38 -3.63 -0.99
C ASP A 78 19.16 -3.92 -0.07
N PRO A 79 18.85 -5.21 0.15
CA PRO A 79 17.96 -5.66 1.22
C PRO A 79 18.36 -5.07 2.57
N VAL A 80 17.36 -4.61 3.32
CA VAL A 80 17.54 -3.86 4.56
C VAL A 80 18.17 -4.73 5.64
N ARG A 81 19.34 -4.33 6.16
CA ARG A 81 20.01 -4.99 7.29
C ARG A 81 20.17 -4.03 8.47
N ARG A 82 20.05 -4.54 9.70
CA ARG A 82 20.11 -3.78 10.96
C ARG A 82 21.02 -4.45 11.97
N ARG A 83 21.18 -3.85 13.15
CA ARG A 83 21.89 -4.47 14.27
C ARG A 83 21.12 -5.69 14.76
N GLY A 84 21.80 -6.82 14.80
CA GLY A 84 21.29 -8.09 15.31
C GLY A 84 21.35 -8.22 16.84
N VAL A 85 20.97 -9.39 17.35
CA VAL A 85 21.36 -9.89 18.67
C VAL A 85 22.88 -10.06 18.71
N SER A 86 23.45 -10.70 17.68
CA SER A 86 24.88 -10.71 17.39
C SER A 86 25.12 -10.14 15.99
N GLY A 87 26.07 -9.21 15.85
CA GLY A 87 26.40 -8.68 14.51
C GLY A 87 25.22 -7.96 13.83
N ARG A 88 24.72 -8.50 12.72
CA ARG A 88 23.61 -7.96 11.92
C ARG A 88 22.47 -8.95 11.74
N ALA A 89 21.30 -8.39 11.43
CA ALA A 89 20.08 -9.12 11.11
C ALA A 89 19.49 -8.63 9.78
N LEU A 90 18.89 -9.55 9.03
CA LEU A 90 18.11 -9.25 7.82
C LEU A 90 16.70 -8.81 8.22
N TYR A 91 16.21 -7.73 7.60
CA TYR A 91 14.87 -7.21 7.78
C TYR A 91 13.93 -7.77 6.73
N PHE A 92 12.92 -8.51 7.18
CA PHE A 92 11.84 -9.02 6.36
C PHE A 92 10.68 -8.02 6.38
N ASP A 93 10.30 -7.53 5.19
CA ASP A 93 9.30 -6.48 5.01
C ASP A 93 7.86 -6.99 4.85
N GLY A 94 7.66 -8.31 4.85
CA GLY A 94 6.33 -8.93 4.80
C GLY A 94 5.70 -9.13 3.44
N TYR A 95 6.32 -8.66 2.35
CA TYR A 95 5.80 -8.93 1.00
C TYR A 95 6.88 -9.19 -0.07
N SER A 96 8.12 -8.73 0.13
CA SER A 96 9.18 -8.85 -0.89
C SER A 96 10.43 -9.59 -0.42
N THR A 97 10.86 -9.41 0.84
CA THR A 97 12.09 -10.05 1.33
C THR A 97 11.90 -11.55 1.53
N VAL A 98 12.65 -12.38 0.77
CA VAL A 98 12.68 -13.84 0.94
C VAL A 98 14.07 -14.38 0.60
N VAL A 99 14.56 -15.38 1.35
CA VAL A 99 15.78 -16.12 0.97
C VAL A 99 15.39 -17.47 0.37
N THR A 100 15.98 -17.83 -0.77
CA THR A 100 15.79 -19.14 -1.42
C THR A 100 17.08 -19.94 -1.35
N ALA A 101 17.17 -20.91 -0.43
CA ALA A 101 18.39 -21.68 -0.23
C ALA A 101 18.70 -22.60 -1.43
N GLN A 102 19.87 -22.43 -2.04
CA GLN A 102 20.25 -23.14 -3.27
C GLN A 102 20.78 -24.55 -3.00
N SER A 103 21.32 -24.80 -1.81
CA SER A 103 21.91 -26.08 -1.42
C SER A 103 21.91 -26.25 0.11
N PRO A 104 20.73 -26.40 0.76
CA PRO A 104 20.57 -26.40 2.23
C PRO A 104 21.17 -27.63 2.96
N GLY A 105 22.07 -28.37 2.32
CA GLY A 105 22.59 -29.65 2.81
C GLY A 105 21.55 -30.79 2.76
N ALA A 106 21.96 -31.97 3.18
CA ALA A 106 21.05 -33.11 3.36
C ALA A 106 20.34 -32.99 4.71
N LEU A 107 19.18 -32.33 4.73
CA LEU A 107 18.34 -32.20 5.92
C LEU A 107 17.61 -33.53 6.21
N ASP A 108 18.22 -34.36 7.06
CA ASP A 108 17.65 -35.63 7.53
C ASP A 108 17.18 -35.53 9.00
N PRO A 109 15.87 -35.57 9.28
CA PRO A 109 15.33 -35.52 10.64
C PRO A 109 15.25 -36.90 11.34
N ALA A 110 15.72 -37.99 10.72
CA ALA A 110 15.50 -39.35 11.23
C ALA A 110 16.06 -39.60 12.65
N ASP A 111 17.27 -39.11 12.94
CA ASP A 111 17.92 -39.22 14.26
C ASP A 111 17.54 -38.05 15.21
N GLY A 112 16.48 -37.30 14.86
CA GLY A 112 16.07 -36.06 15.53
C GLY A 112 16.62 -34.82 14.83
N MET A 113 15.88 -33.72 14.96
CA MET A 113 16.21 -32.43 14.34
C MET A 113 15.91 -31.30 15.31
N THR A 114 16.75 -30.27 15.33
CA THR A 114 16.50 -29.04 16.08
C THR A 114 16.73 -27.83 15.18
N ILE A 115 15.81 -26.86 15.24
CA ILE A 115 15.85 -25.57 14.54
C ILE A 115 15.89 -24.48 15.60
N ASP A 116 16.92 -23.63 15.57
CA ASP A 116 17.11 -22.50 16.47
C ASP A 116 17.08 -21.20 15.64
N VAL A 117 16.28 -20.21 16.07
CA VAL A 117 16.14 -18.92 15.37
C VAL A 117 15.97 -17.75 16.34
N TRP A 118 16.60 -16.62 16.03
CA TRP A 118 16.43 -15.36 16.74
C TRP A 118 15.61 -14.39 15.89
N ILE A 119 14.44 -13.98 16.40
CA ILE A 119 13.47 -13.13 15.70
C ILE A 119 13.04 -11.92 16.52
N ALA A 120 12.71 -10.81 15.85
CA ALA A 120 12.03 -9.67 16.44
C ALA A 120 10.91 -9.18 15.49
N PRO A 121 9.68 -9.72 15.60
CA PRO A 121 8.56 -9.31 14.75
C PRO A 121 8.14 -7.86 15.04
N TYR A 122 7.67 -7.13 14.03
CA TYR A 122 7.01 -5.82 14.23
C TYR A 122 5.48 -5.89 14.10
N ALA A 123 4.96 -6.86 13.33
CA ALA A 123 3.54 -7.17 13.20
C ALA A 123 3.34 -8.69 13.20
N CYS A 124 2.09 -9.16 13.18
CA CYS A 124 1.73 -10.57 13.02
C CYS A 124 0.46 -10.67 12.18
N GLU A 125 0.53 -11.31 11.02
CA GLU A 125 -0.62 -11.56 10.13
C GLU A 125 -1.71 -12.41 10.82
N HIS A 126 -2.94 -12.28 10.34
CA HIS A 126 -4.08 -13.14 10.68
C HIS A 126 -3.82 -14.64 10.36
N GLY A 127 -2.88 -14.98 9.49
CA GLY A 127 -2.67 -16.35 9.02
C GLY A 127 -3.68 -16.71 7.94
N ILE A 128 -3.54 -16.05 6.78
CA ILE A 128 -4.46 -16.16 5.65
C ILE A 128 -4.50 -17.62 5.15
N ASP A 129 -5.69 -18.09 4.74
CA ASP A 129 -6.01 -19.51 4.47
C ASP A 129 -5.66 -20.49 5.60
N GLY A 130 -5.56 -20.00 6.84
CA GLY A 130 -5.15 -20.81 7.99
C GLY A 130 -3.68 -21.22 7.98
N LYS A 131 -2.86 -20.67 7.07
CA LYS A 131 -1.42 -20.94 6.95
C LYS A 131 -0.62 -20.10 7.99
N PRO A 132 0.48 -20.61 8.55
CA PRO A 132 1.37 -19.80 9.38
C PRO A 132 2.25 -18.88 8.53
N GLN A 133 2.62 -17.71 9.08
CA GLN A 133 3.74 -16.91 8.59
C GLN A 133 5.02 -17.73 8.77
N ALA A 134 5.73 -18.07 7.70
CA ALA A 134 6.89 -18.94 7.78
C ALA A 134 8.16 -18.16 8.18
N LEU A 135 8.86 -18.63 9.22
CA LEU A 135 10.24 -18.22 9.50
C LEU A 135 11.19 -19.01 8.60
N VAL A 136 11.02 -20.34 8.55
CA VAL A 136 11.67 -21.23 7.59
C VAL A 136 10.71 -22.34 7.20
N ASN A 137 10.70 -22.70 5.92
CA ASN A 137 9.76 -23.69 5.39
C ASN A 137 10.36 -24.49 4.23
N GLN A 138 10.25 -25.81 4.33
CA GLN A 138 10.47 -26.77 3.25
C GLN A 138 9.51 -27.95 3.49
N HIS A 139 8.25 -27.84 3.06
CA HIS A 139 7.24 -28.88 3.27
C HIS A 139 6.32 -29.11 2.08
N ASP A 140 5.82 -30.33 1.95
CA ASP A 140 4.63 -30.60 1.14
C ASP A 140 3.48 -30.92 2.11
N PRO A 141 2.50 -30.02 2.31
CA PRO A 141 1.37 -30.28 3.19
C PRO A 141 0.42 -31.36 2.66
N ASP A 142 0.37 -31.61 1.35
CA ASP A 142 -0.51 -32.59 0.72
C ASP A 142 0.10 -34.00 0.80
N ALA A 143 1.39 -34.13 0.46
CA ALA A 143 2.17 -35.36 0.68
C ALA A 143 2.51 -35.59 2.17
N ARG A 144 2.33 -34.55 3.00
CA ARG A 144 2.58 -34.55 4.46
C ARG A 144 4.05 -34.85 4.79
N THR A 145 4.96 -34.18 4.09
CA THR A 145 6.43 -34.32 4.20
C THR A 145 7.10 -32.98 4.49
N GLY A 146 8.34 -33.00 4.97
CA GLY A 146 9.13 -31.81 5.28
C GLY A 146 8.71 -31.10 6.57
N PHE A 147 9.04 -29.82 6.69
CA PHE A 147 8.83 -29.04 7.91
C PHE A 147 8.51 -27.54 7.68
N LEU A 148 7.91 -26.93 8.71
CA LEU A 148 7.69 -25.49 8.81
C LEU A 148 7.90 -25.03 10.25
N LEU A 149 8.68 -23.98 10.46
CA LEU A 149 8.71 -23.20 11.70
C LEU A 149 8.13 -21.81 11.41
N GLY A 150 7.13 -21.37 12.19
CA GLY A 150 6.35 -20.19 11.85
C GLY A 150 5.61 -19.52 13.00
N LEU A 151 4.89 -18.46 12.67
CA LEU A 151 4.01 -17.72 13.57
C LEU A 151 2.55 -17.79 13.07
N ARG A 152 1.62 -18.00 13.98
CA ARG A 152 0.17 -17.80 13.77
C ARG A 152 -0.26 -16.47 14.41
N ARG A 153 -1.57 -16.20 14.38
CA ARG A 153 -2.22 -15.02 14.98
C ARG A 153 -1.59 -14.62 16.31
N PHE A 154 -1.39 -13.31 16.48
CA PHE A 154 -0.87 -12.70 17.71
C PHE A 154 0.51 -13.24 18.16
N GLY A 155 1.30 -13.80 17.23
CA GLY A 155 2.66 -14.28 17.49
C GLY A 155 2.73 -15.66 18.11
N GLN A 156 1.66 -16.49 18.04
CA GLN A 156 1.72 -17.87 18.50
C GLN A 156 2.73 -18.67 17.66
N ILE A 157 3.82 -19.11 18.28
CA ILE A 157 4.86 -19.92 17.63
C ILE A 157 4.31 -21.32 17.30
N VAL A 158 4.57 -21.82 16.10
CA VAL A 158 4.20 -23.18 15.67
C VAL A 158 5.34 -23.89 14.94
N PHE A 159 5.41 -25.21 15.09
CA PHE A 159 6.29 -26.07 14.31
C PHE A 159 5.51 -27.25 13.75
N GLN A 160 5.72 -27.55 12.46
CA GLN A 160 5.08 -28.63 11.72
C GLN A 160 6.16 -29.59 11.20
N LEU A 161 5.90 -30.90 11.29
CA LEU A 161 6.78 -31.93 10.77
C LEU A 161 5.98 -33.07 10.11
N GLY A 162 6.37 -33.44 8.89
CA GLY A 162 5.69 -34.42 8.05
C GLY A 162 6.21 -35.85 8.19
N PHE A 163 5.30 -36.82 8.28
CA PHE A 163 5.57 -38.26 8.42
C PHE A 163 5.04 -39.09 7.24
N GLY A 164 4.74 -38.46 6.10
CA GLY A 164 4.18 -39.06 4.89
C GLY A 164 2.73 -39.54 5.00
N THR A 165 2.23 -39.78 6.21
CA THR A 165 0.79 -40.07 6.46
C THR A 165 0.08 -39.01 7.29
N GLU A 166 0.82 -38.16 8.00
CA GLU A 166 0.29 -37.06 8.80
C GLU A 166 1.32 -35.93 8.90
N LEU A 167 0.83 -34.70 9.01
CA LEU A 167 1.61 -33.50 9.31
C LEU A 167 1.32 -33.14 10.76
N VAL A 168 2.27 -33.38 11.66
CA VAL A 168 2.09 -33.11 13.10
C VAL A 168 2.44 -31.66 13.37
N GLU A 169 1.51 -30.90 13.95
CA GLU A 169 1.74 -29.52 14.40
C GLU A 169 1.82 -29.46 15.92
N VAL A 170 2.89 -28.86 16.45
CA VAL A 170 2.97 -28.38 17.83
C VAL A 170 2.73 -26.87 17.87
N ARG A 171 1.90 -26.42 18.81
CA ARG A 171 1.62 -25.00 19.05
C ARG A 171 2.17 -24.56 20.40
N GLY A 172 2.78 -23.38 20.42
CA GLY A 172 3.15 -22.70 21.66
C GLY A 172 1.92 -22.19 22.42
N ALA A 173 2.02 -22.12 23.74
CA ALA A 173 0.98 -21.59 24.61
C ALA A 173 0.60 -20.14 24.22
N PRO A 174 -0.70 -19.81 24.06
CA PRO A 174 -1.13 -18.48 23.60
C PRO A 174 -0.72 -17.31 24.50
N ASP A 175 -0.46 -17.55 25.79
CA ASP A 175 0.05 -16.57 26.76
C ASP A 175 1.57 -16.31 26.61
N ARG A 176 2.25 -17.05 25.74
CA ARG A 176 3.71 -16.98 25.51
C ARG A 176 4.11 -16.69 24.06
N PRO A 177 3.50 -15.73 23.35
CA PRO A 177 3.79 -15.46 21.94
C PRO A 177 5.21 -14.90 21.73
N ALA A 178 5.68 -14.93 20.48
CA ALA A 178 6.77 -14.06 20.03
C ALA A 178 6.28 -12.60 20.12
N ALA A 179 6.87 -11.82 21.03
CA ALA A 179 6.37 -10.48 21.34
C ALA A 179 6.83 -9.46 20.29
N LYS A 180 5.90 -8.62 19.81
CA LYS A 180 6.22 -7.51 18.90
C LYS A 180 7.28 -6.59 19.52
N HIS A 181 8.19 -6.11 18.68
CA HIS A 181 9.29 -5.19 19.01
C HIS A 181 10.30 -5.70 20.06
N ARG A 182 10.41 -7.03 20.24
CA ARG A 182 11.38 -7.65 21.15
C ARG A 182 12.02 -8.88 20.52
N TRP A 183 13.33 -9.03 20.70
CA TRP A 183 14.03 -10.28 20.39
C TRP A 183 13.47 -11.45 21.20
N THR A 184 13.17 -12.53 20.50
CA THR A 184 12.69 -13.80 21.03
C THR A 184 13.58 -14.90 20.49
N HIS A 185 14.15 -15.73 21.37
CA HIS A 185 14.84 -16.95 20.96
C HIS A 185 13.81 -18.06 20.80
N VAL A 186 13.67 -18.61 19.61
CA VAL A 186 12.71 -19.68 19.30
C VAL A 186 13.47 -20.94 18.93
N THR A 187 13.17 -22.04 19.62
CA THR A 187 13.73 -23.36 19.29
C THR A 187 12.61 -24.36 19.08
N ALA A 188 12.69 -25.13 18.00
CA ALA A 188 11.81 -26.25 17.72
C ALA A 188 12.63 -27.54 17.62
N THR A 189 12.16 -28.64 18.19
CA THR A 189 12.89 -29.92 18.16
C THR A 189 11.96 -31.12 17.97
N TYR A 190 12.45 -32.14 17.27
CA TYR A 190 11.86 -33.47 17.17
C TYR A 190 12.73 -34.47 17.92
N ASP A 191 12.10 -35.18 18.85
CA ASP A 191 12.70 -36.25 19.66
C ASP A 191 12.10 -37.61 19.23
N PRO A 192 12.80 -38.42 18.40
CA PRO A 192 12.32 -39.74 17.98
C PRO A 192 12.24 -40.74 19.12
N ALA A 193 13.07 -40.60 20.16
CA ALA A 193 13.08 -41.51 21.31
C ALA A 193 11.89 -41.26 22.25
N ALA A 194 11.55 -39.99 22.48
CA ALA A 194 10.33 -39.60 23.21
C ALA A 194 9.07 -39.61 22.34
N ARG A 195 9.21 -39.71 21.01
CA ARG A 195 8.16 -39.55 19.99
C ARG A 195 7.37 -38.25 20.17
N GLN A 196 8.10 -37.14 20.24
CA GLN A 196 7.54 -35.82 20.53
C GLN A 196 8.15 -34.71 19.67
N LEU A 197 7.31 -33.74 19.30
CA LEU A 197 7.76 -32.39 18.98
C LEU A 197 7.76 -31.54 20.26
N ARG A 198 8.71 -30.61 20.39
CA ARG A 198 8.71 -29.58 21.44
C ARG A 198 9.04 -28.20 20.87
N LEU A 199 8.45 -27.18 21.50
CA LEU A 199 8.74 -25.77 21.24
C LEU A 199 9.27 -25.11 22.51
N TYR A 200 10.30 -24.28 22.34
CA TYR A 200 10.86 -23.43 23.38
C TYR A 200 10.81 -21.96 22.95
N ARG A 201 10.58 -21.09 23.93
CA ARG A 201 10.78 -19.64 23.83
C ARG A 201 11.72 -19.20 24.95
N ASP A 202 12.76 -18.44 24.61
CA ASP A 202 13.73 -17.91 25.57
C ASP A 202 14.27 -19.03 26.51
N GLY A 203 14.55 -20.20 25.92
CA GLY A 203 15.02 -21.41 26.61
C GLY A 203 13.99 -22.13 27.48
N ARG A 204 12.70 -21.76 27.45
CA ARG A 204 11.62 -22.36 28.27
C ARG A 204 10.60 -23.10 27.41
N PRO A 205 10.13 -24.29 27.80
CA PRO A 205 9.13 -25.02 27.03
C PRO A 205 7.80 -24.24 26.97
N ILE A 206 7.21 -24.21 25.78
CA ILE A 206 5.91 -23.56 25.50
C ILE A 206 4.90 -24.48 24.82
N GLY A 207 5.29 -25.64 24.30
CA GLY A 207 4.37 -26.58 23.66
C GLY A 207 5.02 -27.94 23.39
N THR A 208 4.21 -28.99 23.35
CA THR A 208 4.61 -30.34 22.93
C THR A 208 3.47 -31.03 22.18
N ALA A 209 3.80 -31.91 21.23
CA ALA A 209 2.85 -32.77 20.53
C ALA A 209 3.46 -34.18 20.41
N ALA A 210 2.64 -35.23 20.48
CA ALA A 210 3.09 -36.59 20.25
C ALA A 210 3.20 -36.88 18.74
N THR A 211 4.13 -37.76 18.34
CA THR A 211 4.36 -38.14 16.94
C THR A 211 4.00 -39.61 16.68
N PRO A 212 3.70 -39.98 15.43
CA PRO A 212 3.54 -41.38 15.04
C PRO A 212 4.81 -42.20 15.26
N ASP A 213 4.67 -43.52 15.17
CA ASP A 213 5.77 -44.50 15.24
C ASP A 213 6.44 -44.65 13.87
N LYS A 214 6.91 -43.52 13.33
CA LYS A 214 7.45 -43.41 11.97
C LYS A 214 8.58 -42.39 11.94
N THR A 215 9.55 -42.64 11.07
CA THR A 215 10.54 -41.63 10.67
C THR A 215 9.82 -40.47 9.95
N PRO A 216 10.15 -39.20 10.22
CA PRO A 216 9.68 -38.10 9.39
C PRO A 216 10.23 -38.24 7.96
N VAL A 217 9.50 -37.73 6.99
CA VAL A 217 9.86 -37.83 5.56
C VAL A 217 10.24 -36.43 5.08
N PRO A 218 11.44 -36.19 4.53
CA PRO A 218 11.82 -34.87 4.02
C PRO A 218 11.07 -34.53 2.71
N ALA A 219 11.08 -33.24 2.34
CA ALA A 219 10.54 -32.74 1.08
C ALA A 219 11.67 -32.13 0.21
N PRO A 220 12.58 -32.94 -0.35
CA PRO A 220 13.78 -32.42 -1.03
C PRO A 220 13.48 -31.73 -2.37
N ASP A 221 12.33 -32.05 -2.99
CA ASP A 221 11.86 -31.43 -4.23
C ASP A 221 11.18 -30.06 -4.00
N GLU A 222 10.87 -29.72 -2.74
CA GLU A 222 10.36 -28.41 -2.34
C GLU A 222 11.53 -27.46 -2.01
N PRO A 223 11.49 -26.19 -2.43
CA PRO A 223 12.54 -25.22 -2.09
C PRO A 223 12.51 -24.91 -0.59
N LEU A 224 13.69 -24.81 0.04
CA LEU A 224 13.79 -24.24 1.38
C LEU A 224 13.77 -22.72 1.30
N LEU A 225 12.70 -22.14 1.82
CA LEU A 225 12.51 -20.69 1.90
C LEU A 225 12.66 -20.19 3.34
N ILE A 226 13.29 -19.03 3.49
CA ILE A 226 13.37 -18.29 4.76
C ILE A 226 12.54 -17.02 4.62
N GLY A 227 11.63 -16.79 5.57
CA GLY A 227 10.74 -15.64 5.61
C GLY A 227 9.47 -15.73 4.74
N ARG A 228 9.21 -16.85 4.05
CA ARG A 228 8.02 -17.05 3.21
C ARG A 228 7.55 -18.50 3.19
N HIS A 229 6.24 -18.70 3.21
CA HIS A 229 5.61 -20.02 3.00
C HIS A 229 5.74 -20.44 1.52
N ASN A 230 6.21 -21.66 1.23
CA ASN A 230 6.43 -22.12 -0.16
C ASN A 230 5.15 -22.12 -1.00
N ARG A 231 4.01 -22.42 -0.38
CA ARG A 231 2.65 -22.30 -0.96
C ARG A 231 1.85 -21.11 -0.39
N ALA A 232 2.50 -19.95 -0.26
CA ALA A 232 1.90 -18.68 0.18
C ALA A 232 0.61 -18.34 -0.59
N THR A 233 -0.40 -17.77 0.09
CA THR A 233 -1.62 -17.28 -0.59
C THR A 233 -1.31 -16.04 -1.43
N LEU A 234 -1.85 -15.99 -2.65
CA LEU A 234 -1.75 -14.84 -3.54
C LEU A 234 -2.88 -13.85 -3.21
N LEU A 235 -2.53 -12.60 -2.92
CA LEU A 235 -3.45 -11.50 -2.64
C LEU A 235 -3.47 -10.53 -3.82
N ASN A 236 -4.67 -10.13 -4.24
CA ASN A 236 -4.92 -9.20 -5.34
C ASN A 236 -4.12 -9.53 -6.63
N GLY A 237 -3.88 -10.81 -6.90
CA GLY A 237 -3.12 -11.30 -8.06
C GLY A 237 -1.60 -11.06 -8.03
N GLU A 238 -1.07 -10.25 -7.12
CA GLU A 238 0.34 -9.83 -7.14
C GLU A 238 1.11 -10.17 -5.85
N PHE A 239 0.50 -10.00 -4.68
CA PHE A 239 1.18 -10.05 -3.39
C PHE A 239 1.15 -11.45 -2.76
N HIS A 240 2.14 -11.76 -1.92
CA HIS A 240 2.20 -13.04 -1.22
C HIS A 240 1.98 -12.87 0.29
N ALA A 241 0.93 -13.52 0.78
CA ALA A 241 0.64 -13.67 2.20
C ALA A 241 1.64 -14.61 2.89
N ASN A 242 1.46 -14.80 4.20
CA ASN A 242 2.15 -15.82 5.00
C ASN A 242 3.69 -15.66 5.03
N MET A 243 4.16 -14.43 4.86
CA MET A 243 5.56 -14.04 4.98
C MET A 243 5.89 -13.61 6.41
N TYR A 244 7.16 -13.61 6.78
CA TYR A 244 7.62 -13.08 8.06
C TYR A 244 7.81 -11.55 7.98
N MET A 245 7.50 -10.82 9.05
CA MET A 245 7.71 -9.38 9.15
C MET A 245 8.46 -9.01 10.43
N GLY A 246 9.74 -8.64 10.29
CA GLY A 246 10.62 -8.42 11.43
C GLY A 246 12.09 -8.61 11.09
N LEU A 247 12.93 -8.52 12.13
CA LEU A 247 14.35 -8.87 12.02
C LEU A 247 14.57 -10.36 12.30
N MET A 248 15.39 -11.02 11.48
CA MET A 248 15.96 -12.33 11.78
C MET A 248 17.49 -12.20 11.90
N ASP A 249 18.02 -12.60 13.05
CA ASP A 249 19.45 -12.50 13.39
C ASP A 249 20.24 -13.73 12.99
N SER A 250 19.73 -14.91 13.33
CA SER A 250 20.35 -16.19 12.98
C SER A 250 19.28 -17.25 12.75
N LEU A 251 19.52 -18.14 11.80
CA LEU A 251 18.77 -19.39 11.64
C LEU A 251 19.77 -20.56 11.60
N VAL A 252 19.57 -21.55 12.47
CA VAL A 252 20.42 -22.75 12.56
C VAL A 252 19.55 -24.00 12.50
N ILE A 253 19.90 -24.93 11.62
CA ILE A 253 19.28 -26.27 11.54
C ILE A 253 20.36 -27.29 11.84
N ARG A 254 20.13 -28.14 12.85
CA ARG A 254 21.11 -29.12 13.36
C ARG A 254 20.46 -30.49 13.61
N PRO A 255 21.22 -31.58 13.50
CA PRO A 255 20.74 -32.90 13.89
C PRO A 255 20.60 -33.00 15.41
N GLY A 256 19.84 -33.99 15.86
CA GLY A 256 19.66 -34.35 17.26
C GLY A 256 18.54 -33.60 17.97
N THR A 257 18.30 -34.02 19.21
CA THR A 257 17.16 -33.62 20.05
C THR A 257 17.58 -32.62 21.12
N LEU A 258 16.62 -31.83 21.61
CA LEU A 258 16.84 -30.88 22.70
C LEU A 258 15.90 -31.17 23.88
N ASP A 259 16.48 -31.25 25.09
CA ASP A 259 15.73 -31.37 26.34
C ASP A 259 15.64 -30.02 27.08
N ASP A 260 14.68 -29.89 27.99
CA ASP A 260 14.41 -28.62 28.68
C ASP A 260 15.64 -28.05 29.42
N PRO A 261 16.45 -28.87 30.15
CA PRO A 261 17.67 -28.36 30.78
C PRO A 261 18.69 -27.84 29.77
N THR A 262 18.82 -28.46 28.58
CA THR A 262 19.78 -28.03 27.56
C THR A 262 19.27 -26.78 26.83
N ALA A 263 18.00 -26.72 26.47
CA ALA A 263 17.38 -25.51 25.90
C ALA A 263 17.54 -24.28 26.82
N GLN A 264 17.36 -24.47 28.13
CA GLN A 264 17.55 -23.41 29.11
C GLN A 264 19.02 -22.97 29.21
N ARG A 265 19.97 -23.91 29.17
CA ARG A 265 21.41 -23.60 29.20
C ARG A 265 21.88 -22.89 27.93
N GLU A 266 21.58 -23.43 26.75
CA GLU A 266 22.02 -22.86 25.46
C GLU A 266 21.50 -21.41 25.28
N HIS A 267 20.26 -21.12 25.69
CA HIS A 267 19.76 -19.74 25.74
C HIS A 267 20.49 -18.88 26.78
N ALA A 268 20.69 -19.37 28.00
CA ALA A 268 21.37 -18.61 29.06
C ALA A 268 22.83 -18.30 28.74
N ASP A 269 23.55 -19.26 28.14
CA ASP A 269 24.93 -19.11 27.68
C ASP A 269 25.02 -18.10 26.52
N THR A 270 24.06 -18.15 25.59
CA THR A 270 23.93 -17.14 24.51
C THR A 270 23.75 -15.75 25.11
N ILE A 271 22.80 -15.56 26.03
CA ILE A 271 22.57 -14.27 26.71
C ILE A 271 23.80 -13.82 27.50
N ALA A 272 24.50 -14.71 28.20
CA ALA A 272 25.70 -14.40 28.97
C ALA A 272 26.90 -13.99 28.08
N ALA A 273 26.96 -14.47 26.83
CA ALA A 273 27.95 -14.04 25.85
C ALA A 273 27.68 -12.65 25.26
N LEU A 274 26.46 -12.11 25.37
CA LEU A 274 26.11 -10.79 24.84
C LEU A 274 26.67 -9.65 25.69
N PRO A 275 26.99 -8.48 25.08
CA PRO A 275 27.43 -7.30 25.81
C PRO A 275 26.45 -6.86 26.91
N GLY A 276 26.86 -7.04 28.17
CA GLY A 276 26.04 -6.70 29.34
C GLY A 276 25.02 -7.76 29.75
N GLY A 277 25.07 -8.98 29.21
CA GLY A 277 24.17 -10.07 29.60
C GLY A 277 22.71 -9.88 29.17
N GLN A 278 22.48 -9.15 28.08
CA GLN A 278 21.15 -8.80 27.60
C GLN A 278 21.12 -8.60 26.08
N THR A 279 19.97 -8.85 25.43
CA THR A 279 19.77 -8.54 24.02
C THR A 279 19.71 -7.03 23.78
N PRO A 280 20.25 -6.50 22.66
CA PRO A 280 20.05 -5.11 22.28
C PRO A 280 18.56 -4.83 21.98
N ARG A 281 18.12 -3.57 22.03
CA ARG A 281 16.79 -3.22 21.50
C ARG A 281 16.78 -3.42 19.97
N PRO A 282 15.83 -4.17 19.39
CA PRO A 282 15.72 -4.29 17.94
C PRO A 282 15.34 -2.94 17.32
N ASP A 283 15.98 -2.59 16.20
CA ASP A 283 15.65 -1.41 15.41
C ASP A 283 14.69 -1.80 14.28
N LEU A 284 13.40 -1.59 14.53
CA LEU A 284 12.29 -1.88 13.62
C LEU A 284 11.70 -0.58 13.05
N THR A 285 12.51 0.47 12.96
CA THR A 285 12.07 1.79 12.51
C THR A 285 11.89 1.79 10.98
N HIS A 286 10.69 2.14 10.52
CA HIS A 286 10.37 2.32 9.10
C HIS A 286 11.03 3.61 8.56
N HIS A 287 12.31 3.54 8.17
CA HIS A 287 13.02 4.71 7.65
C HIS A 287 12.59 5.05 6.21
N ARG A 288 12.09 6.29 6.01
CA ARG A 288 11.67 6.81 4.68
C ARG A 288 12.76 6.72 3.60
N THR A 289 14.04 6.71 3.99
CA THR A 289 15.19 6.58 3.09
C THR A 289 15.24 5.27 2.29
N ARG A 290 14.42 4.26 2.63
CA ARG A 290 14.19 3.08 1.77
C ARG A 290 13.72 3.49 0.36
N PHE A 291 13.04 4.62 0.23
CA PHE A 291 12.49 5.15 -1.02
C PHE A 291 13.27 6.36 -1.57
N ASP A 292 14.52 6.58 -1.11
CA ASP A 292 15.36 7.64 -1.68
C ASP A 292 15.56 7.39 -3.19
N GLY A 293 15.38 8.45 -3.97
CA GLY A 293 15.38 8.39 -5.44
C GLY A 293 14.03 8.06 -6.08
N ASP A 294 12.97 7.74 -5.33
CA ASP A 294 11.64 7.55 -5.92
C ASP A 294 11.13 8.85 -6.57
N ARG A 295 10.85 8.76 -7.88
CA ARG A 295 10.47 9.89 -8.74
C ARG A 295 9.01 10.31 -8.61
N HIS A 296 8.17 9.46 -8.01
CA HIS A 296 6.73 9.69 -7.85
C HIS A 296 6.35 9.98 -6.39
N ARG A 297 7.13 9.48 -5.43
CA ARG A 297 6.86 9.63 -3.98
C ARG A 297 6.74 11.10 -3.54
N PRO A 298 5.56 11.56 -3.07
CA PRO A 298 5.34 12.92 -2.61
C PRO A 298 6.34 13.39 -1.55
N GLN A 299 6.74 14.66 -1.62
CA GLN A 299 7.76 15.27 -0.77
C GLN A 299 7.18 16.27 0.23
N PHE A 300 5.97 16.79 0.03
CA PHE A 300 5.30 17.68 0.98
C PHE A 300 3.85 17.32 1.30
N HIS A 301 3.33 16.24 0.71
CA HIS A 301 2.10 15.59 1.17
C HIS A 301 2.43 14.48 2.17
N MET A 302 1.63 14.34 3.23
CA MET A 302 1.83 13.29 4.23
C MET A 302 1.54 11.91 3.64
N LEU A 303 2.41 10.93 3.88
CA LEU A 303 2.20 9.53 3.48
C LEU A 303 2.86 8.59 4.50
N PRO A 304 2.55 7.28 4.55
CA PRO A 304 3.09 6.41 5.57
C PRO A 304 4.60 6.27 5.31
N PRO A 305 5.42 5.97 6.34
CA PRO A 305 6.85 5.83 6.13
C PRO A 305 7.14 4.74 5.09
N TRP A 306 6.45 3.59 5.19
CA TRP A 306 6.53 2.42 4.32
C TRP A 306 5.10 1.90 4.00
N HIS A 307 4.94 1.10 2.94
CA HIS A 307 3.73 0.31 2.65
C HIS A 307 2.46 1.15 2.42
N TRP A 308 1.28 0.59 2.72
CA TRP A 308 -0.02 1.16 2.38
C TRP A 308 -0.59 2.02 3.51
N MET A 309 -1.28 3.12 3.15
CA MET A 309 -2.21 3.80 4.05
C MET A 309 -3.58 3.99 3.40
N ASN A 310 -4.62 4.03 4.22
CA ASN A 310 -5.88 4.66 3.86
C ASN A 310 -5.93 6.10 4.40
N GLU A 311 -7.11 6.65 4.67
CA GLU A 311 -7.29 8.04 5.06
C GLU A 311 -6.58 8.48 6.35
N PRO A 312 -5.99 9.70 6.33
CA PRO A 312 -5.62 10.42 7.55
C PRO A 312 -6.90 10.76 8.34
N HIS A 313 -7.01 10.25 9.55
CA HIS A 313 -8.18 10.41 10.39
C HIS A 313 -7.81 10.65 11.86
N ALA A 314 -8.84 10.83 12.69
CA ALA A 314 -8.71 11.19 14.10
C ALA A 314 -7.75 12.38 14.39
N PRO A 315 -7.79 13.50 13.61
CA PRO A 315 -6.96 14.66 13.91
C PRO A 315 -7.32 15.25 15.28
N VAL A 316 -6.32 15.47 16.12
CA VAL A 316 -6.49 16.10 17.45
C VAL A 316 -5.33 17.00 17.79
N TYR A 317 -5.61 18.18 18.33
CA TYR A 317 -4.59 19.04 18.91
C TYR A 317 -4.46 18.80 20.41
N PHE A 318 -3.25 18.56 20.88
CA PHE A 318 -2.94 18.37 22.29
C PHE A 318 -1.64 19.06 22.70
N LYS A 319 -1.70 19.90 23.74
CA LYS A 319 -0.54 20.50 24.43
C LYS A 319 0.56 21.10 23.52
N GLY A 320 0.19 21.72 22.39
CA GLY A 320 1.15 22.33 21.45
C GLY A 320 1.33 21.58 20.13
N LYS A 321 0.77 20.38 19.99
CA LYS A 321 1.01 19.47 18.87
C LYS A 321 -0.30 19.04 18.20
N TYR A 322 -0.27 18.92 16.88
CA TYR A 322 -1.27 18.24 16.08
C TYR A 322 -0.87 16.77 15.96
N HIS A 323 -1.79 15.87 16.27
CA HIS A 323 -1.66 14.44 16.00
C HIS A 323 -2.62 14.06 14.88
N ILE A 324 -2.18 13.15 14.02
CA ILE A 324 -2.99 12.53 12.98
C ILE A 324 -2.72 11.02 13.00
N PHE A 325 -3.77 10.25 12.78
CA PHE A 325 -3.69 8.80 12.64
C PHE A 325 -4.08 8.42 11.20
N TYR A 326 -3.82 7.20 10.80
CA TYR A 326 -4.22 6.71 9.49
C TYR A 326 -4.36 5.21 9.51
N GLN A 327 -5.32 4.67 8.75
CA GLN A 327 -5.36 3.23 8.50
C GLN A 327 -4.04 2.85 7.80
N HIS A 328 -3.41 1.78 8.26
CA HIS A 328 -2.11 1.33 7.78
C HIS A 328 -2.08 -0.19 7.70
N ASP A 329 -1.56 -0.71 6.60
CA ASP A 329 -1.23 -2.13 6.47
C ASP A 329 0.30 -2.28 6.61
N PRO A 330 0.79 -2.96 7.66
CA PRO A 330 2.21 -3.12 7.91
C PRO A 330 2.83 -4.29 7.11
N PHE A 331 2.03 -5.09 6.42
CA PHE A 331 2.44 -6.32 5.72
C PHE A 331 2.89 -6.04 4.28
N GLY A 332 2.28 -5.08 3.59
CA GLY A 332 2.72 -4.65 2.27
C GLY A 332 1.93 -3.46 1.70
N PRO A 333 2.21 -3.02 0.47
CA PRO A 333 1.56 -1.87 -0.16
C PRO A 333 0.16 -2.21 -0.71
N TYR A 334 -0.63 -3.00 0.03
CA TYR A 334 -1.99 -3.45 -0.31
C TYR A 334 -2.94 -3.34 0.89
N TRP A 335 -4.25 -3.42 0.66
CA TRP A 335 -5.26 -3.48 1.74
C TRP A 335 -5.35 -4.89 2.31
N GLY A 336 -5.23 -5.03 3.63
CA GLY A 336 -5.32 -6.32 4.33
C GLY A 336 -5.78 -6.18 5.78
N GLN A 337 -4.92 -6.50 6.74
CA GLN A 337 -5.26 -6.48 8.15
C GLN A 337 -4.89 -5.12 8.77
N ILE A 338 -5.89 -4.26 8.88
CA ILE A 338 -5.71 -2.84 9.19
C ILE A 338 -5.27 -2.57 10.63
N HIS A 339 -4.26 -1.72 10.75
CA HIS A 339 -3.72 -1.11 11.96
C HIS A 339 -3.88 0.42 11.89
N TRP A 340 -3.58 1.15 12.97
CA TRP A 340 -3.48 2.63 12.94
C TRP A 340 -2.02 3.08 13.02
N GLY A 341 -1.53 3.75 11.98
CA GLY A 341 -0.31 4.56 12.04
C GLY A 341 -0.54 5.87 12.80
N HIS A 342 0.55 6.55 13.16
CA HIS A 342 0.52 7.78 13.95
C HIS A 342 1.61 8.75 13.51
N ALA A 343 1.27 10.02 13.38
CA ALA A 343 2.24 11.09 13.16
C ALA A 343 1.89 12.33 13.98
N VAL A 344 2.90 13.15 14.25
CA VAL A 344 2.79 14.38 15.05
C VAL A 344 3.46 15.56 14.34
N SER A 345 2.84 16.74 14.41
CA SER A 345 3.32 17.98 13.80
C SER A 345 3.06 19.18 14.73
N THR A 346 3.82 20.27 14.55
CA THR A 346 3.56 21.57 15.21
C THR A 346 2.91 22.59 14.26
N ASP A 347 2.77 22.27 12.97
CA ASP A 347 2.33 23.21 11.93
C ASP A 347 1.45 22.58 10.82
N LEU A 348 0.92 21.38 11.05
CA LEU A 348 0.09 20.59 10.11
C LEU A 348 0.80 20.15 8.82
N VAL A 349 2.10 20.42 8.67
CA VAL A 349 2.85 20.19 7.42
C VAL A 349 4.07 19.31 7.67
N HIS A 350 4.92 19.66 8.63
CA HIS A 350 6.10 18.86 8.97
C HIS A 350 5.67 17.77 9.96
N TRP A 351 5.43 16.57 9.43
CA TRP A 351 4.97 15.41 10.19
C TRP A 351 6.14 14.49 10.56
N ARG A 352 6.27 14.20 11.86
CA ARG A 352 7.16 13.17 12.38
C ARG A 352 6.39 11.89 12.68
N ASP A 353 6.86 10.78 12.12
CA ASP A 353 6.34 9.44 12.39
C ASP A 353 6.51 9.03 13.85
N LEU A 354 5.50 8.36 14.39
CA LEU A 354 5.49 7.77 15.73
C LEU A 354 5.21 6.26 15.64
N PRO A 355 5.40 5.49 16.73
CA PRO A 355 5.00 4.10 16.78
C PRO A 355 3.51 3.93 16.42
N MET A 356 3.20 2.83 15.75
CA MET A 356 1.84 2.41 15.42
C MET A 356 0.94 2.46 16.66
N ALA A 357 -0.15 3.23 16.59
CA ALA A 357 -0.99 3.52 17.73
C ALA A 357 -1.88 2.33 18.12
N LEU A 358 -2.59 1.76 17.16
CA LEU A 358 -3.51 0.64 17.38
C LEU A 358 -3.17 -0.53 16.45
N ALA A 359 -3.36 -1.75 16.96
CA ALA A 359 -3.06 -2.99 16.26
C ALA A 359 -4.05 -4.08 16.70
N PRO A 360 -4.54 -4.96 15.82
CA PRO A 360 -5.42 -6.06 16.22
C PRO A 360 -4.82 -6.90 17.35
N ALA A 361 -5.64 -7.18 18.36
CA ALA A 361 -5.26 -7.93 19.56
C ALA A 361 -6.38 -8.88 20.00
N ALA A 362 -6.02 -10.04 20.55
CA ALA A 362 -6.95 -11.12 20.90
C ALA A 362 -8.02 -10.72 21.92
N ASP A 363 -7.67 -9.83 22.85
CA ASP A 363 -8.46 -9.32 23.96
C ASP A 363 -8.97 -7.89 23.72
N SER A 364 -9.29 -7.55 22.46
CA SER A 364 -9.74 -6.23 22.04
C SER A 364 -11.08 -6.25 21.27
N VAL A 365 -11.63 -5.06 21.06
CA VAL A 365 -12.85 -4.85 20.26
C VAL A 365 -12.66 -5.25 18.79
N GLY A 366 -11.43 -5.18 18.24
CA GLY A 366 -11.12 -5.50 16.85
C GLY A 366 -9.96 -6.49 16.69
N PRO A 367 -10.17 -7.80 16.99
CA PRO A 367 -9.13 -8.83 16.84
C PRO A 367 -8.77 -9.12 15.37
N ASP A 368 -9.63 -8.77 14.42
CA ASP A 368 -9.46 -9.07 12.99
C ASP A 368 -9.07 -7.83 12.16
N GLY A 369 -9.41 -6.62 12.62
CA GLY A 369 -8.97 -5.34 12.04
C GLY A 369 -9.35 -4.12 12.90
N ILE A 370 -8.59 -3.04 12.80
CA ILE A 370 -8.86 -1.74 13.45
C ILE A 370 -9.07 -0.67 12.37
N TRP A 371 -10.30 -0.48 11.93
CA TRP A 371 -10.67 0.51 10.91
C TRP A 371 -10.86 1.91 11.51
N SER A 372 -11.21 2.87 10.66
CA SER A 372 -11.21 4.31 10.95
C SER A 372 -12.13 4.78 12.07
N GLY A 373 -11.97 6.05 12.41
CA GLY A 373 -12.74 6.75 13.43
C GLY A 373 -12.16 8.12 13.74
N SER A 374 -12.24 8.55 15.01
CA SER A 374 -11.93 9.91 15.44
C SER A 374 -11.22 9.97 16.80
N ALA A 375 -10.74 11.17 17.15
CA ALA A 375 -10.14 11.46 18.45
C ALA A 375 -10.82 12.67 19.10
N HIS A 376 -10.78 12.70 20.44
CA HIS A 376 -11.16 13.88 21.20
C HIS A 376 -10.30 14.02 22.46
N VAL A 377 -10.26 15.22 23.05
CA VAL A 377 -9.54 15.47 24.31
C VAL A 377 -10.53 15.33 25.48
N ASP A 378 -10.29 14.35 26.35
CA ASP A 378 -11.12 14.02 27.50
C ASP A 378 -10.71 14.87 28.73
N GLY A 379 -10.80 16.20 28.58
CA GLY A 379 -10.36 17.17 29.56
C GLY A 379 -8.90 16.95 30.00
N ASP A 380 -8.67 16.95 31.31
CA ASP A 380 -7.34 16.69 31.88
C ASP A 380 -6.88 15.22 31.77
N ARG A 381 -7.77 14.27 31.41
CA ARG A 381 -7.38 12.86 31.18
C ARG A 381 -6.52 12.70 29.93
N GLY A 382 -6.62 13.63 28.98
CA GLY A 382 -5.85 13.65 27.74
C GLY A 382 -6.63 13.05 26.56
N PRO A 383 -5.98 12.82 25.42
CA PRO A 383 -6.67 12.36 24.22
C PRO A 383 -7.10 10.89 24.30
N VAL A 384 -8.26 10.62 23.69
CA VAL A 384 -8.87 9.29 23.51
C VAL A 384 -9.19 9.06 22.02
N LEU A 385 -9.10 7.81 21.57
CA LEU A 385 -9.42 7.40 20.19
C LEU A 385 -10.68 6.54 20.18
N PHE A 386 -11.57 6.82 19.25
CA PHE A 386 -12.70 5.96 18.88
C PHE A 386 -12.42 5.35 17.52
N PHE A 387 -12.54 4.04 17.41
CA PHE A 387 -12.22 3.27 16.21
C PHE A 387 -13.32 2.24 15.94
N THR A 388 -13.41 1.72 14.71
CA THR A 388 -14.22 0.52 14.46
C THR A 388 -13.36 -0.74 14.54
N GLY A 389 -13.72 -1.66 15.43
CA GLY A 389 -13.11 -2.98 15.51
C GLY A 389 -13.89 -4.00 14.68
N GLY A 390 -13.18 -4.77 13.86
CA GLY A 390 -13.70 -5.95 13.17
C GLY A 390 -13.52 -7.21 14.03
N ASP A 391 -14.59 -7.97 14.22
CA ASP A 391 -14.60 -9.26 14.92
C ASP A 391 -15.44 -10.31 14.14
N ASP A 392 -14.76 -11.17 13.38
CA ASP A 392 -15.34 -12.20 12.49
C ASP A 392 -16.12 -13.30 13.25
N ARG A 393 -16.03 -13.30 14.60
CA ARG A 393 -16.78 -14.24 15.47
C ARG A 393 -18.20 -13.76 15.76
N LEU A 394 -18.54 -12.53 15.40
CA LEU A 394 -19.85 -11.91 15.67
C LEU A 394 -20.80 -12.07 14.46
N PRO A 395 -22.13 -12.10 14.68
CA PRO A 395 -23.11 -12.16 13.59
C PRO A 395 -23.15 -10.88 12.74
N TYR A 396 -22.69 -9.76 13.31
CA TYR A 396 -22.39 -8.52 12.61
C TYR A 396 -21.01 -8.07 13.06
N ARG A 397 -20.09 -7.81 12.13
CA ARG A 397 -18.66 -7.77 12.43
C ARG A 397 -18.17 -6.43 12.97
N GLN A 398 -18.96 -5.37 12.81
CA GLN A 398 -18.53 -3.98 13.01
C GLN A 398 -19.08 -3.40 14.32
N ARG A 399 -18.20 -2.86 15.16
CA ARG A 399 -18.55 -2.21 16.44
C ARG A 399 -17.52 -1.15 16.82
N THR A 400 -17.91 -0.15 17.61
CA THR A 400 -16.98 0.93 17.99
C THR A 400 -16.26 0.62 19.30
N GLY A 401 -14.94 0.82 19.31
CA GLY A 401 -14.07 0.67 20.47
C GLY A 401 -13.53 2.00 20.98
N LEU A 402 -12.86 1.95 22.13
CA LEU A 402 -12.20 3.10 22.75
C LEU A 402 -10.75 2.74 23.11
N ALA A 403 -9.80 3.61 22.78
CA ALA A 403 -8.43 3.55 23.25
C ALA A 403 -8.05 4.81 24.02
N VAL A 404 -7.21 4.66 25.05
CA VAL A 404 -6.72 5.76 25.89
C VAL A 404 -5.21 5.90 25.77
N SER A 405 -4.72 7.14 25.76
CA SER A 405 -3.27 7.42 25.70
C SER A 405 -2.58 7.12 27.04
N SER A 406 -1.28 6.83 26.98
CA SER A 406 -0.43 6.65 28.17
C SER A 406 -0.14 7.93 28.95
N TYR A 407 -0.57 9.10 28.45
CA TYR A 407 -0.26 10.45 28.96
C TYR A 407 -0.42 10.62 30.48
N GLN A 408 -1.44 10.01 31.10
CA GLN A 408 -1.64 10.09 32.56
C GLN A 408 -0.51 9.43 33.38
N ALA A 409 0.21 8.47 32.79
CA ALA A 409 1.25 7.69 33.44
C ALA A 409 2.66 8.24 33.17
N ASP A 410 2.92 8.79 31.98
CA ASP A 410 4.25 9.23 31.54
C ASP A 410 4.38 10.75 31.32
N GLY A 411 3.27 11.48 31.11
CA GLY A 411 3.25 12.89 30.75
C GLY A 411 3.71 13.17 29.31
N ASP A 412 3.88 12.16 28.46
CA ASP A 412 4.43 12.34 27.11
C ASP A 412 3.38 12.91 26.14
N THR A 413 3.66 14.11 25.66
CA THR A 413 2.81 14.82 24.70
C THR A 413 2.99 14.36 23.26
N ASP A 414 3.92 13.44 22.97
CA ASP A 414 3.94 12.72 21.69
C ASP A 414 2.84 11.65 21.61
N LEU A 415 2.35 11.16 22.75
CA LEU A 415 1.36 10.06 22.86
C LEU A 415 1.83 8.76 22.15
N PRO A 416 3.05 8.25 22.42
CA PRO A 416 3.64 7.13 21.66
C PRO A 416 3.06 5.76 22.02
N THR A 417 2.14 5.66 22.99
CA THR A 417 1.55 4.40 23.45
C THR A 417 0.06 4.58 23.76
N TRP A 418 -0.74 3.63 23.29
CA TRP A 418 -2.20 3.60 23.46
C TRP A 418 -2.64 2.25 24.00
N THR A 419 -3.66 2.25 24.85
CA THR A 419 -4.27 1.04 25.40
C THR A 419 -5.72 0.96 24.90
N MET A 420 -6.00 -0.02 24.05
CA MET A 420 -7.37 -0.38 23.68
C MET A 420 -8.11 -0.97 24.88
N ARG A 421 -9.41 -0.69 25.00
CA ARG A 421 -10.29 -1.39 25.93
C ARG A 421 -10.84 -2.67 25.29
N SER A 422 -11.15 -3.68 26.11
CA SER A 422 -11.75 -4.94 25.68
C SER A 422 -13.22 -4.79 25.27
N GLU A 423 -13.94 -3.87 25.92
CA GLU A 423 -15.37 -3.67 25.72
C GLU A 423 -15.67 -2.62 24.63
N PRO A 424 -16.65 -2.86 23.74
CA PRO A 424 -17.13 -1.86 22.81
C PRO A 424 -17.87 -0.73 23.54
N VAL A 425 -17.97 0.43 22.89
CA VAL A 425 -18.72 1.59 23.41
C VAL A 425 -20.05 1.82 22.69
N THR A 426 -20.17 1.46 21.40
CA THR A 426 -21.45 1.30 20.69
C THR A 426 -21.41 0.12 19.72
N GLU A 427 -22.59 -0.47 19.51
CA GLU A 427 -22.85 -1.61 18.61
C GLU A 427 -24.21 -1.38 17.92
N ALA A 428 -24.39 -1.89 16.71
CA ALA A 428 -25.68 -1.89 16.01
C ALA A 428 -26.31 -3.29 16.03
N PRO A 429 -27.21 -3.60 16.98
CA PRO A 429 -27.98 -4.84 16.91
C PRO A 429 -28.99 -4.79 15.76
N ALA A 430 -29.34 -5.96 15.22
CA ALA A 430 -30.47 -6.11 14.30
C ALA A 430 -31.74 -5.45 14.89
N GLY A 431 -32.40 -4.60 14.10
CA GLY A 431 -33.59 -3.88 14.56
C GLY A 431 -33.33 -2.55 15.25
N LEU A 432 -32.09 -2.06 15.35
CA LEU A 432 -31.81 -0.69 15.80
C LEU A 432 -32.53 0.32 14.86
N PRO A 433 -33.47 1.16 15.34
CA PRO A 433 -34.29 1.99 14.45
C PRO A 433 -33.48 3.08 13.73
N ALA A 434 -33.66 3.21 12.41
CA ALA A 434 -32.96 4.20 11.59
C ALA A 434 -33.90 4.85 10.56
N GLY A 435 -34.80 5.73 11.01
CA GLY A 435 -35.70 6.45 10.11
C GLY A 435 -36.80 5.54 9.52
N PRO A 436 -36.88 5.37 8.17
CA PRO A 436 -37.90 4.53 7.54
C PRO A 436 -37.70 3.02 7.75
N GLY A 437 -36.51 2.59 8.17
CA GLY A 437 -36.16 1.19 8.43
C GLY A 437 -35.26 1.04 9.65
N THR A 438 -34.28 0.14 9.56
CA THR A 438 -33.33 -0.18 10.63
C THR A 438 -31.89 0.03 10.18
N ALA A 439 -30.98 0.23 11.13
CA ALA A 439 -29.55 0.37 10.84
C ALA A 439 -29.01 -0.91 10.19
N TRP A 440 -28.20 -0.75 9.13
CA TRP A 440 -27.50 -1.86 8.51
C TRP A 440 -26.35 -2.30 9.43
N ALA A 441 -26.59 -3.29 10.29
CA ALA A 441 -25.64 -3.72 11.32
C ALA A 441 -24.26 -4.18 10.80
N GLU A 442 -24.20 -4.76 9.60
CA GLU A 442 -22.92 -5.12 8.94
C GLU A 442 -22.18 -3.92 8.33
N ASN A 443 -22.84 -2.76 8.23
CA ASN A 443 -22.24 -1.48 7.88
C ASN A 443 -22.44 -0.51 9.06
N PHE A 444 -21.58 -0.59 10.07
CA PHE A 444 -21.63 0.24 11.28
C PHE A 444 -20.22 0.66 11.71
N ARG A 445 -19.71 1.74 11.07
CA ARG A 445 -18.29 2.12 11.18
C ARG A 445 -18.00 3.61 11.25
N ASP A 446 -16.72 3.93 11.37
CA ASP A 446 -16.14 5.28 11.29
C ASP A 446 -16.71 6.27 12.32
N PRO A 447 -16.55 6.01 13.63
CA PRO A 447 -17.10 6.86 14.67
C PRO A 447 -16.49 8.27 14.64
N PHE A 448 -17.31 9.31 14.45
CA PHE A 448 -16.92 10.72 14.57
C PHE A 448 -17.44 11.32 15.90
N VAL A 449 -16.53 11.77 16.77
CA VAL A 449 -16.83 12.11 18.17
C VAL A 449 -16.40 13.53 18.53
N TRP A 450 -17.27 14.24 19.25
CA TRP A 450 -16.94 15.50 19.91
C TRP A 450 -17.68 15.65 21.25
N GLU A 451 -17.19 16.56 22.09
CA GLU A 451 -17.86 17.02 23.31
C GLU A 451 -18.36 18.46 23.11
N GLU A 452 -19.59 18.74 23.52
CA GLU A 452 -20.11 20.11 23.63
C GLU A 452 -21.14 20.22 24.76
N ASP A 453 -21.06 21.28 25.58
CA ASP A 453 -21.99 21.60 26.68
C ASP A 453 -22.18 20.47 27.74
N GLY A 454 -21.15 19.66 27.98
CA GLY A 454 -21.18 18.51 28.89
C GLY A 454 -21.86 17.27 28.29
N VAL A 455 -21.95 17.19 26.97
CA VAL A 455 -22.53 16.07 26.21
C VAL A 455 -21.51 15.58 25.20
N TRP A 456 -21.21 14.29 25.26
CA TRP A 456 -20.44 13.61 24.22
C TRP A 456 -21.40 13.15 23.12
N TYR A 457 -21.05 13.43 21.88
CA TYR A 457 -21.77 13.01 20.68
C TYR A 457 -20.89 12.06 19.86
N GLN A 458 -21.49 11.03 19.28
CA GLN A 458 -20.84 10.10 18.34
C GLN A 458 -21.76 9.92 17.13
N LEU A 459 -21.26 10.20 15.94
CA LEU A 459 -21.82 9.69 14.69
C LEU A 459 -21.21 8.33 14.40
N VAL A 460 -21.96 7.41 13.79
CA VAL A 460 -21.42 6.18 13.20
C VAL A 460 -22.06 6.00 11.83
N GLY A 461 -21.25 5.83 10.80
CA GLY A 461 -21.68 5.61 9.42
C GLY A 461 -22.43 4.30 9.25
N SER A 462 -23.55 4.33 8.53
CA SER A 462 -24.39 3.16 8.29
C SER A 462 -25.26 3.28 7.03
N GLY A 463 -25.97 2.22 6.69
CA GLY A 463 -27.10 2.24 5.78
C GLY A 463 -28.43 2.07 6.53
N ILE A 464 -29.54 2.33 5.83
CA ILE A 464 -30.90 2.09 6.31
C ILE A 464 -31.50 0.95 5.50
N VAL A 465 -31.93 -0.13 6.16
CA VAL A 465 -32.37 -1.38 5.55
C VAL A 465 -33.56 -2.03 6.26
N ASP A 466 -34.27 -2.89 5.54
CA ASP A 466 -35.15 -3.92 6.10
C ASP A 466 -34.45 -5.30 6.11
N TYR A 467 -34.79 -6.13 7.09
CA TYR A 467 -34.20 -7.45 7.31
C TYR A 467 -35.21 -8.61 7.20
N ASP A 468 -34.70 -9.76 6.79
CA ASP A 468 -35.28 -11.09 6.98
C ASP A 468 -34.19 -12.01 7.56
N GLY A 469 -34.19 -12.15 8.89
CA GLY A 469 -33.05 -12.70 9.63
C GLY A 469 -31.82 -11.79 9.50
N THR A 470 -30.71 -12.32 8.99
CA THR A 470 -29.49 -11.54 8.69
C THR A 470 -29.49 -10.95 7.27
N ARG A 471 -30.43 -11.35 6.41
CA ARG A 471 -30.46 -10.95 4.99
C ARG A 471 -31.15 -9.60 4.83
N VAL A 472 -30.51 -8.68 4.12
CA VAL A 472 -31.13 -7.42 3.69
C VAL A 472 -32.20 -7.73 2.63
N THR A 473 -33.41 -7.20 2.81
CA THR A 473 -34.53 -7.36 1.85
C THR A 473 -34.86 -6.08 1.10
N ARG A 474 -34.49 -4.92 1.66
CA ARG A 474 -34.63 -3.61 1.04
C ARG A 474 -33.57 -2.66 1.58
N LYS A 475 -33.03 -1.81 0.71
CA LYS A 475 -32.16 -0.68 1.05
C LYS A 475 -32.93 0.62 0.84
N TYR A 476 -32.77 1.58 1.75
CA TYR A 476 -33.35 2.92 1.68
C TYR A 476 -32.30 3.99 1.38
N GLY A 477 -31.09 3.83 1.93
CA GLY A 477 -29.92 4.68 1.66
C GLY A 477 -29.01 4.89 2.86
N GLY A 478 -27.93 5.62 2.65
CA GLY A 478 -26.90 5.87 3.66
C GLY A 478 -27.34 6.85 4.75
N THR A 479 -26.72 6.73 5.93
CA THR A 479 -26.99 7.58 7.09
C THR A 479 -25.80 7.65 8.06
N ALA A 480 -25.81 8.64 8.94
CA ALA A 480 -24.95 8.70 10.11
C ALA A 480 -25.81 8.61 11.38
N LEU A 481 -25.61 7.58 12.21
CA LEU A 481 -26.41 7.30 13.41
C LEU A 481 -25.85 8.06 14.61
N VAL A 482 -26.69 8.85 15.29
CA VAL A 482 -26.27 9.67 16.43
C VAL A 482 -26.42 8.91 17.75
N HIS A 483 -25.36 8.96 18.56
CA HIS A 483 -25.34 8.47 19.93
C HIS A 483 -24.85 9.58 20.86
N THR A 484 -25.35 9.59 22.11
CA THR A 484 -24.97 10.59 23.12
C THR A 484 -24.55 9.96 24.44
N ALA A 485 -23.53 10.50 25.10
CA ALA A 485 -23.06 10.08 26.41
C ALA A 485 -22.68 11.28 27.31
N ARG A 486 -22.26 10.98 28.55
CA ARG A 486 -21.73 11.98 29.51
C ARG A 486 -20.21 11.88 29.73
N ARG A 487 -19.57 10.91 29.09
CA ARG A 487 -18.13 10.59 29.14
C ARG A 487 -17.83 9.63 27.97
N PRO A 488 -16.58 9.53 27.48
CA PRO A 488 -16.26 8.72 26.30
C PRO A 488 -16.54 7.21 26.50
N GLU A 489 -16.46 6.71 27.73
CA GLU A 489 -16.74 5.31 28.07
C GLU A 489 -18.24 4.94 28.05
N GLY A 490 -19.13 5.89 27.78
CA GLY A 490 -20.58 5.67 27.83
C GLY A 490 -21.14 5.52 29.26
N PRO A 491 -22.35 4.96 29.42
CA PRO A 491 -23.17 4.33 28.38
C PRO A 491 -23.60 5.33 27.31
N TRP A 492 -23.60 4.89 26.07
CA TRP A 492 -24.03 5.65 24.90
C TRP A 492 -25.51 5.40 24.62
N THR A 493 -26.27 6.48 24.39
CA THR A 493 -27.71 6.44 24.11
C THR A 493 -27.96 6.80 22.65
N HIS A 494 -28.50 5.87 21.88
CA HIS A 494 -28.91 6.08 20.49
C HIS A 494 -30.03 7.14 20.37
N ARG A 495 -29.98 7.96 19.30
CA ARG A 495 -30.92 9.07 19.04
C ARG A 495 -31.62 9.00 17.68
N GLY A 496 -31.27 8.04 16.83
CA GLY A 496 -31.73 7.96 15.43
C GLY A 496 -30.69 8.48 14.43
N PRO A 497 -31.08 8.59 13.15
CA PRO A 497 -30.21 9.14 12.10
C PRO A 497 -30.06 10.66 12.24
N LEU A 498 -28.83 11.15 12.05
CA LEU A 498 -28.51 12.57 11.94
C LEU A 498 -29.20 13.18 10.72
N TYR A 499 -29.01 12.50 9.58
CA TYR A 499 -29.56 12.76 8.25
C TYR A 499 -29.38 11.48 7.40
N TRP A 500 -30.02 11.40 6.23
CA TRP A 500 -29.95 10.24 5.32
C TRP A 500 -30.32 10.64 3.88
N ASN A 501 -29.88 9.89 2.87
CA ASN A 501 -30.32 10.03 1.47
C ASN A 501 -31.34 8.94 1.11
N ASP A 502 -32.35 9.27 0.29
CA ASP A 502 -33.27 8.28 -0.29
C ASP A 502 -32.73 7.80 -1.63
N LEU A 503 -32.31 6.53 -1.71
CA LEU A 503 -31.77 5.92 -2.94
C LEU A 503 -32.70 6.02 -4.15
N ALA A 504 -34.01 6.16 -3.95
CA ALA A 504 -34.96 6.29 -5.05
C ALA A 504 -34.95 7.68 -5.71
N THR A 505 -34.36 8.69 -5.08
CA THR A 505 -34.34 10.09 -5.56
C THR A 505 -32.95 10.74 -5.56
N VAL A 506 -32.07 10.31 -4.66
CA VAL A 506 -30.70 10.81 -4.46
C VAL A 506 -29.77 9.60 -4.19
N PRO A 507 -29.42 8.81 -5.22
CA PRO A 507 -28.60 7.60 -5.08
C PRO A 507 -27.10 7.88 -4.87
N GLU A 508 -26.60 9.05 -5.25
CA GLU A 508 -25.17 9.35 -5.36
C GLU A 508 -24.40 9.20 -4.03
N PRO A 509 -24.93 9.63 -2.86
CA PRO A 509 -24.30 9.39 -1.56
C PRO A 509 -24.25 7.92 -1.10
N GLY A 510 -24.86 7.00 -1.84
CA GLY A 510 -24.69 5.55 -1.66
C GLY A 510 -25.70 4.86 -0.74
N GLU A 511 -25.49 3.55 -0.59
CA GLU A 511 -26.34 2.64 0.18
C GLU A 511 -26.01 2.66 1.68
N ALA A 512 -24.74 2.94 2.01
CA ALA A 512 -24.25 3.26 3.33
C ALA A 512 -23.30 4.47 3.25
N TRP A 513 -23.17 5.21 4.35
CA TRP A 513 -22.17 6.29 4.45
C TRP A 513 -20.95 5.84 5.24
N GLU A 514 -19.78 6.14 4.69
CA GLU A 514 -18.49 6.02 5.36
C GLU A 514 -18.00 7.39 5.81
N LEU A 515 -17.19 7.39 6.86
CA LEU A 515 -16.47 8.57 7.39
C LEU A 515 -17.37 9.83 7.53
N PRO A 516 -18.49 9.77 8.27
CA PRO A 516 -19.38 10.91 8.45
C PRO A 516 -18.73 11.98 9.34
N VAL A 517 -18.43 13.15 8.76
CA VAL A 517 -17.80 14.28 9.46
C VAL A 517 -18.78 15.43 9.62
N LEU A 518 -18.95 15.93 10.84
CA LEU A 518 -19.76 17.12 11.13
C LEU A 518 -18.88 18.21 11.78
N LEU A 519 -18.59 19.28 11.05
CA LEU A 519 -17.80 20.41 11.55
C LEU A 519 -18.58 21.73 11.50
N PRO A 520 -18.34 22.66 12.43
CA PRO A 520 -18.85 24.02 12.29
C PRO A 520 -18.22 24.69 11.06
N LEU A 521 -18.95 25.57 10.37
CA LEU A 521 -18.40 26.42 9.32
C LEU A 521 -18.17 27.84 9.87
N PRO A 522 -16.95 28.21 10.28
CA PRO A 522 -16.65 29.60 10.62
C PRO A 522 -16.82 30.50 9.39
N GLY A 523 -17.00 31.81 9.59
CA GLY A 523 -16.87 32.77 8.50
C GLY A 523 -15.39 32.94 8.07
N PRO A 524 -15.08 33.71 7.01
CA PRO A 524 -13.73 33.80 6.43
C PRO A 524 -12.64 34.42 7.33
N ARG A 525 -12.97 34.74 8.59
CA ARG A 525 -12.08 35.28 9.63
C ARG A 525 -12.27 34.57 10.98
N GLY A 526 -12.73 33.32 10.98
CA GLY A 526 -12.92 32.51 12.21
C GLY A 526 -14.19 32.79 13.02
N GLY A 527 -15.05 33.74 12.61
CA GLY A 527 -16.27 34.08 13.35
C GLY A 527 -17.34 32.98 13.31
N ARG A 528 -17.97 32.65 14.44
CA ARG A 528 -19.07 31.65 14.50
C ARG A 528 -20.25 32.10 13.63
N THR A 529 -20.78 31.20 12.81
CA THR A 529 -21.95 31.44 11.93
C THR A 529 -23.21 30.71 12.40
N GLY A 530 -23.07 29.66 13.21
CA GLY A 530 -24.13 28.70 13.54
C GLY A 530 -24.33 27.59 12.49
N LYS A 531 -23.71 27.72 11.32
CA LYS A 531 -23.74 26.70 10.25
C LYS A 531 -22.67 25.63 10.46
N HIS A 532 -22.95 24.47 9.89
CA HIS A 532 -22.11 23.28 9.90
C HIS A 532 -22.02 22.71 8.49
N ILE A 533 -20.93 21.99 8.22
CA ILE A 533 -20.79 21.11 7.06
C ILE A 533 -20.90 19.66 7.54
N LEU A 534 -21.74 18.89 6.87
CA LEU A 534 -21.78 17.43 6.97
C LEU A 534 -21.11 16.87 5.71
N LEU A 535 -20.09 16.02 5.86
CA LEU A 535 -19.43 15.31 4.76
C LEU A 535 -19.55 13.81 4.93
N VAL A 536 -19.60 13.07 3.82
CA VAL A 536 -19.65 11.60 3.76
C VAL A 536 -18.91 11.06 2.54
N SER A 537 -18.40 9.82 2.63
CA SER A 537 -18.01 9.02 1.47
C SER A 537 -19.07 7.95 1.16
N PRO A 538 -19.37 7.69 -0.14
CA PRO A 538 -20.43 6.76 -0.54
C PRO A 538 -19.93 5.30 -0.57
N TRP A 539 -20.66 4.40 0.10
CA TRP A 539 -20.42 2.95 0.05
C TRP A 539 -21.59 2.18 -0.56
N TRP A 540 -21.23 1.14 -1.33
CA TRP A 540 -22.12 0.36 -2.19
C TRP A 540 -21.72 -1.13 -2.08
N GLU A 541 -22.69 -2.04 -1.99
CA GLU A 541 -22.42 -3.49 -1.85
C GLU A 541 -21.88 -4.15 -3.12
N SER A 542 -22.21 -3.59 -4.28
CA SER A 542 -21.69 -3.99 -5.59
C SER A 542 -20.88 -2.85 -6.21
N PHE A 543 -20.03 -3.17 -7.20
CA PHE A 543 -19.26 -2.17 -7.92
C PHE A 543 -20.15 -1.04 -8.45
N HIS A 544 -19.72 0.21 -8.25
CA HIS A 544 -20.37 1.38 -8.82
C HIS A 544 -19.34 2.46 -9.18
N PRO A 545 -19.49 3.18 -10.31
CA PRO A 545 -18.56 4.22 -10.73
C PRO A 545 -18.29 5.34 -9.72
N SER A 546 -19.23 5.64 -8.80
CA SER A 546 -19.07 6.66 -7.74
C SER A 546 -18.49 6.11 -6.43
N ALA A 547 -18.48 4.80 -6.22
CA ALA A 547 -17.99 4.20 -4.99
C ALA A 547 -16.49 4.45 -4.84
N VAL A 548 -16.06 4.88 -3.65
CA VAL A 548 -14.64 5.15 -3.35
C VAL A 548 -14.00 6.17 -4.33
N LYS A 549 -14.77 7.12 -4.89
CA LYS A 549 -14.26 8.18 -5.78
C LYS A 549 -14.57 9.60 -5.34
N HIS A 550 -15.73 9.83 -4.72
CA HIS A 550 -16.23 11.17 -4.42
C HIS A 550 -16.45 11.38 -2.92
N THR A 551 -16.44 12.63 -2.51
CA THR A 551 -16.88 13.07 -1.18
C THR A 551 -18.07 14.01 -1.36
N TYR A 552 -19.19 13.72 -0.71
CA TYR A 552 -20.40 14.56 -0.77
C TYR A 552 -20.56 15.37 0.50
N TYR A 553 -21.12 16.57 0.38
CA TYR A 553 -21.39 17.45 1.51
C TYR A 553 -22.73 18.19 1.43
N TRP A 554 -23.18 18.63 2.62
CA TRP A 554 -24.28 19.57 2.81
C TRP A 554 -23.88 20.69 3.77
N ILE A 555 -24.37 21.90 3.52
CA ILE A 555 -24.35 23.01 4.50
C ILE A 555 -25.68 23.02 5.24
N GLY A 556 -25.65 23.21 6.56
CA GLY A 556 -26.86 23.20 7.37
C GLY A 556 -26.63 23.57 8.83
N THR A 557 -27.54 23.12 9.70
CA THR A 557 -27.55 23.43 11.13
C THR A 557 -27.72 22.15 11.94
N PHE A 558 -26.87 21.92 12.95
CA PHE A 558 -27.07 20.83 13.90
C PHE A 558 -28.05 21.24 15.00
N ASP A 559 -29.24 20.62 15.03
CA ASP A 559 -30.20 20.74 16.12
C ASP A 559 -29.79 19.78 17.26
N LYS A 560 -29.14 20.33 18.30
CA LYS A 560 -28.73 19.60 19.50
C LYS A 560 -29.89 18.96 20.28
N ARG A 561 -31.12 19.51 20.19
CA ARG A 561 -32.28 19.03 20.95
C ARG A 561 -32.86 17.78 20.31
N GLU A 562 -33.03 17.81 18.98
CA GLU A 562 -33.52 16.67 18.20
C GLU A 562 -32.41 15.69 17.81
N CYS A 563 -31.13 16.09 17.97
CA CYS A 563 -29.94 15.36 17.50
C CYS A 563 -29.96 15.10 15.99
N ARG A 564 -30.33 16.12 15.21
CA ARG A 564 -30.47 16.04 13.74
C ARG A 564 -29.71 17.15 13.02
N PHE A 565 -29.30 16.88 11.80
CA PHE A 565 -28.81 17.89 10.88
C PHE A 565 -29.97 18.38 10.00
N VAL A 566 -30.17 19.70 9.97
CA VAL A 566 -31.15 20.36 9.10
C VAL A 566 -30.38 21.01 7.95
N PRO A 567 -30.40 20.44 6.74
CA PRO A 567 -29.69 21.00 5.59
C PRO A 567 -30.34 22.30 5.11
N ASP A 568 -29.53 23.21 4.57
CA ASP A 568 -29.99 24.42 3.88
C ASP A 568 -30.32 24.16 2.40
N HIS A 569 -29.94 22.99 1.87
CA HIS A 569 -30.23 22.50 0.52
C HIS A 569 -30.35 20.97 0.53
N GLU A 570 -31.35 20.40 -0.18
CA GLU A 570 -31.61 18.95 -0.15
C GLU A 570 -30.58 18.16 -0.97
N GLU A 571 -30.27 18.64 -2.18
CA GLU A 571 -29.30 18.00 -3.08
C GLU A 571 -27.88 17.99 -2.48
N PRO A 572 -27.18 16.84 -2.48
CA PRO A 572 -25.77 16.77 -2.10
C PRO A 572 -24.91 17.56 -3.08
N ARG A 573 -23.75 18.04 -2.60
CA ARG A 573 -22.73 18.65 -3.45
C ARG A 573 -21.45 17.86 -3.37
N GLU A 574 -20.79 17.68 -4.50
CA GLU A 574 -19.44 17.11 -4.54
C GLU A 574 -18.44 18.12 -3.97
N PHE A 575 -17.52 17.66 -3.11
CA PHE A 575 -16.55 18.52 -2.41
C PHE A 575 -15.37 18.95 -3.30
N ASP A 576 -14.92 18.05 -4.18
CA ASP A 576 -13.71 18.19 -5.00
C ASP A 576 -14.01 17.65 -6.41
N PHE A 577 -13.50 18.28 -7.46
CA PHE A 577 -13.79 17.88 -8.85
C PHE A 577 -12.87 16.78 -9.41
N GLY A 578 -11.98 16.20 -8.60
CA GLY A 578 -11.11 15.09 -8.96
C GLY A 578 -11.47 13.80 -8.22
N GLU A 579 -11.19 12.65 -8.84
CA GLU A 579 -11.52 11.31 -8.31
C GLU A 579 -10.63 10.83 -7.14
N HIS A 580 -9.94 11.76 -6.46
CA HIS A 580 -8.91 11.48 -5.48
C HIS A 580 -9.00 12.36 -4.20
N PHE A 581 -10.15 13.00 -3.92
CA PHE A 581 -10.44 13.50 -2.57
C PHE A 581 -11.52 12.60 -1.96
N THR A 582 -11.10 11.56 -1.25
CA THR A 582 -11.99 10.62 -0.57
C THR A 582 -11.65 10.49 0.91
N GLY A 583 -12.53 9.82 1.66
CA GLY A 583 -12.33 9.55 3.08
C GLY A 583 -12.11 10.81 3.92
N PRO A 584 -13.11 11.71 4.02
CA PRO A 584 -12.96 12.96 4.75
C PRO A 584 -12.73 12.69 6.25
N SER A 585 -11.79 13.41 6.82
CA SER A 585 -11.67 13.55 8.29
C SER A 585 -11.38 15.01 8.64
N GLY A 586 -11.58 15.41 9.89
CA GLY A 586 -11.31 16.79 10.28
C GLY A 586 -11.66 17.13 11.71
N PHE A 587 -11.28 18.35 12.10
CA PHE A 587 -11.45 18.88 13.45
C PHE A 587 -11.45 20.41 13.44
N VAL A 588 -11.73 21.00 14.60
CA VAL A 588 -11.55 22.43 14.84
C VAL A 588 -10.16 22.66 15.44
N THR A 589 -9.32 23.44 14.76
CA THR A 589 -7.99 23.84 15.22
C THR A 589 -8.09 24.79 16.43
N PRO A 590 -6.99 24.99 17.19
CA PRO A 590 -6.97 25.93 18.32
C PRO A 590 -7.25 27.40 17.97
N ASP A 591 -7.06 27.79 16.72
CA ASP A 591 -7.38 29.14 16.21
C ASP A 591 -8.82 29.26 15.65
N GLY A 592 -9.61 28.19 15.71
CA GLY A 592 -11.02 28.18 15.33
C GLY A 592 -11.31 27.92 13.85
N ARG A 593 -10.31 27.54 13.05
CA ARG A 593 -10.56 27.00 11.69
C ARG A 593 -11.10 25.58 11.79
N SER A 594 -12.03 25.24 10.92
CA SER A 594 -12.36 23.84 10.62
C SER A 594 -11.42 23.37 9.52
N VAL A 595 -10.61 22.36 9.81
CA VAL A 595 -9.63 21.79 8.88
C VAL A 595 -10.03 20.36 8.54
N LEU A 596 -10.07 20.08 7.24
CA LEU A 596 -10.31 18.75 6.68
C LEU A 596 -9.02 18.14 6.12
N PHE A 597 -8.99 16.81 6.15
CA PHE A 597 -8.00 15.93 5.56
C PHE A 597 -8.73 14.91 4.68
N SER A 598 -8.01 14.32 3.73
CA SER A 598 -8.52 13.28 2.82
C SER A 598 -7.41 12.30 2.47
N ILE A 599 -7.78 11.09 2.03
CA ILE A 599 -6.87 10.26 1.25
C ILE A 599 -6.85 10.74 -0.19
N THR A 600 -5.66 10.68 -0.78
CA THR A 600 -5.45 10.74 -2.23
C THR A 600 -5.07 9.36 -2.75
N GLN A 601 -6.08 8.52 -2.95
CA GLN A 601 -5.91 7.20 -3.56
C GLN A 601 -5.18 7.30 -4.89
N ASP A 602 -4.24 6.39 -5.11
CA ASP A 602 -3.21 6.58 -6.13
C ASP A 602 -3.60 6.02 -7.51
N ARG A 603 -4.64 5.16 -7.57
CA ARG A 603 -5.20 4.48 -8.75
C ARG A 603 -4.20 3.62 -9.55
N ARG A 604 -3.02 3.36 -8.97
CA ARG A 604 -2.04 2.44 -9.55
C ARG A 604 -2.53 0.99 -9.46
N SER A 605 -1.99 0.13 -10.31
CA SER A 605 -2.27 -1.31 -10.24
C SER A 605 -1.48 -1.96 -9.10
N GLU A 606 -1.91 -3.13 -8.65
CA GLU A 606 -1.25 -3.91 -7.59
C GLU A 606 0.23 -4.21 -7.95
N GLN A 607 0.53 -4.42 -9.25
CA GLN A 607 1.89 -4.55 -9.76
C GLN A 607 2.73 -3.28 -9.53
N GLN A 608 2.17 -2.10 -9.81
CA GLN A 608 2.83 -0.81 -9.59
C GLN A 608 2.95 -0.49 -8.09
N HIS A 609 2.02 -0.93 -7.24
CA HIS A 609 2.15 -0.88 -5.78
C HIS A 609 3.29 -1.76 -5.29
N ALA A 610 3.37 -3.01 -5.74
CA ALA A 610 4.44 -3.94 -5.39
C ALA A 610 5.82 -3.35 -5.76
N GLN A 611 5.98 -2.93 -7.02
CA GLN A 611 7.19 -2.32 -7.57
C GLN A 611 7.61 -1.00 -6.91
N SER A 612 6.71 -0.32 -6.20
CA SER A 612 7.04 0.92 -5.47
C SER A 612 7.16 0.75 -3.96
N GLY A 613 6.60 -0.32 -3.38
CA GLY A 613 6.65 -0.60 -1.94
C GLY A 613 5.90 0.39 -1.05
N TRP A 614 5.06 1.24 -1.64
CA TRP A 614 4.14 2.12 -0.93
C TRP A 614 2.88 2.35 -1.75
N ALA A 615 1.77 2.63 -1.08
CA ALA A 615 0.49 2.94 -1.71
C ALA A 615 -0.20 4.11 -1.00
N HIS A 616 -0.73 5.02 -1.83
CA HIS A 616 -1.52 6.19 -1.42
C HIS A 616 -0.76 7.22 -0.55
N ASN A 617 -1.42 8.33 -0.27
CA ASN A 617 -0.98 9.40 0.64
C ASN A 617 -2.19 10.26 1.05
N ALA A 618 -2.00 11.20 1.96
CA ALA A 618 -2.97 12.25 2.27
C ALA A 618 -2.94 13.40 1.25
N GLY A 619 -4.09 14.07 1.05
CA GLY A 619 -4.12 15.38 0.43
C GLY A 619 -3.53 16.47 1.34
N MET A 620 -3.28 17.65 0.80
CA MET A 620 -2.96 18.85 1.59
C MET A 620 -4.17 19.21 2.45
N PRO A 621 -4.03 19.43 3.77
CA PRO A 621 -5.17 19.78 4.60
C PRO A 621 -5.82 21.09 4.14
N VAL A 622 -7.15 21.15 4.14
CA VAL A 622 -7.91 22.32 3.67
C VAL A 622 -8.70 22.96 4.81
N SER A 623 -8.66 24.29 4.87
CA SER A 623 -9.53 25.08 5.75
C SER A 623 -10.87 25.33 5.06
N VAL A 624 -11.96 25.00 5.75
CA VAL A 624 -13.33 25.23 5.26
C VAL A 624 -14.06 26.32 6.04
N PHE A 625 -14.81 27.16 5.33
CA PHE A 625 -15.53 28.30 5.89
C PHE A 625 -16.80 28.63 5.11
N LEU A 626 -17.73 29.35 5.73
CA LEU A 626 -18.93 29.87 5.08
C LEU A 626 -18.63 31.23 4.43
N ARG A 627 -18.90 31.36 3.12
CA ARG A 627 -18.75 32.62 2.38
C ARG A 627 -19.95 33.54 2.61
N GLN A 628 -19.80 34.83 2.27
CA GLN A 628 -20.86 35.85 2.49
C GLN A 628 -22.12 35.62 1.63
N ASP A 629 -21.97 34.90 0.52
CA ASP A 629 -23.03 34.45 -0.39
C ASP A 629 -23.72 33.15 0.08
N GLY A 630 -23.30 32.57 1.21
CA GLY A 630 -23.81 31.30 1.73
C GLY A 630 -23.18 30.05 1.11
N THR A 631 -22.21 30.19 0.21
CA THR A 631 -21.49 29.05 -0.40
C THR A 631 -20.33 28.57 0.47
N LEU A 632 -19.81 27.37 0.16
CA LEU A 632 -18.61 26.84 0.78
C LEU A 632 -17.37 27.62 0.30
N GLY A 633 -16.50 27.98 1.25
CA GLY A 633 -15.14 28.39 0.98
C GLY A 633 -14.17 27.25 1.31
N VAL A 634 -13.25 26.98 0.40
CA VAL A 634 -12.20 25.95 0.53
C VAL A 634 -10.87 26.56 0.11
N GLU A 635 -9.87 26.51 0.99
CA GLU A 635 -8.49 26.89 0.71
C GLU A 635 -7.53 25.91 1.42
N PRO A 636 -6.35 25.59 0.85
CA PRO A 636 -5.32 24.82 1.56
C PRO A 636 -4.85 25.59 2.79
N ILE A 637 -4.45 24.87 3.85
CA ILE A 637 -3.94 25.48 5.09
C ILE A 637 -2.87 26.55 4.82
N ALA A 638 -2.92 27.64 5.59
CA ALA A 638 -2.01 28.78 5.44
C ALA A 638 -0.55 28.37 5.66
N GLU A 639 -0.34 27.39 6.54
CA GLU A 639 0.95 26.80 6.89
C GLU A 639 1.68 26.17 5.70
N ALA A 640 0.97 25.71 4.66
CA ALA A 640 1.58 25.22 3.43
C ALA A 640 2.45 26.29 2.74
N ALA A 641 2.16 27.59 2.95
CA ALA A 641 3.01 28.67 2.44
C ALA A 641 4.39 28.72 3.12
N GLY A 642 4.57 28.09 4.28
CA GLY A 642 5.86 27.96 4.98
C GLY A 642 6.87 27.06 4.26
N LEU A 643 6.39 26.17 3.37
CA LEU A 643 7.24 25.35 2.50
C LEU A 643 7.82 26.12 1.31
N ARG A 644 7.33 27.32 1.00
CA ARG A 644 7.79 28.10 -0.16
C ARG A 644 9.27 28.49 0.01
N GLY A 645 10.11 27.96 -0.87
CA GLY A 645 11.52 28.32 -0.98
C GLY A 645 11.74 29.48 -1.96
N GLU A 646 12.47 29.21 -3.04
CA GLU A 646 12.78 30.19 -4.07
C GLU A 646 11.54 30.59 -4.89
N ARG A 647 11.30 31.90 -5.08
CA ARG A 647 10.30 32.36 -6.07
C ARG A 647 10.92 32.36 -7.46
N LEU A 648 10.53 31.38 -8.26
CA LEU A 648 11.02 31.16 -9.63
C LEU A 648 10.48 32.19 -10.63
N ALA A 649 9.23 32.64 -10.47
CA ALA A 649 8.66 33.68 -11.31
C ALA A 649 7.72 34.64 -10.57
N ARG A 650 7.63 35.86 -11.10
CA ARG A 650 6.73 36.94 -10.65
C ARG A 650 6.25 37.77 -11.83
N VAL A 651 5.09 37.42 -12.39
CA VAL A 651 4.46 38.11 -13.53
C VAL A 651 3.30 38.98 -13.03
N ARG A 652 3.16 40.20 -13.53
CA ARG A 652 2.07 41.13 -13.17
C ARG A 652 1.61 41.91 -14.40
N ARG A 653 0.30 41.95 -14.64
CA ARG A 653 -0.36 42.70 -15.74
C ARG A 653 0.31 42.50 -17.10
N ALA A 654 0.32 41.27 -17.56
CA ALA A 654 0.99 40.82 -18.78
C ALA A 654 0.03 40.06 -19.70
N SER A 655 0.33 40.03 -21.00
CA SER A 655 -0.30 39.07 -21.91
C SER A 655 0.13 37.63 -21.58
N VAL A 656 -0.60 36.63 -22.09
CA VAL A 656 -0.21 35.21 -21.95
C VAL A 656 1.17 34.93 -22.58
N GLU A 657 1.48 35.56 -23.71
CA GLU A 657 2.80 35.46 -24.36
C GLU A 657 3.91 36.04 -23.47
N GLU A 658 3.67 37.21 -22.89
CA GLU A 658 4.63 37.85 -21.99
C GLU A 658 4.86 37.04 -20.71
N ALA A 659 3.79 36.44 -20.16
CA ALA A 659 3.87 35.52 -19.03
C ALA A 659 4.68 34.26 -19.38
N ASN A 660 4.45 33.66 -20.54
CA ASN A 660 5.17 32.47 -20.99
C ASN A 660 6.69 32.68 -21.07
N ARG A 661 7.17 33.87 -21.47
CA ARG A 661 8.61 34.20 -21.44
C ARG A 661 9.25 34.08 -20.05
N SER A 662 8.44 34.19 -18.98
CA SER A 662 8.89 33.96 -17.60
C SER A 662 8.69 32.51 -17.14
N LEU A 663 7.86 31.72 -17.84
CA LEU A 663 7.61 30.31 -17.53
C LEU A 663 8.59 29.36 -18.23
N THR A 664 9.12 29.73 -19.41
CA THR A 664 10.05 28.88 -20.20
C THR A 664 11.34 28.49 -19.47
N GLU A 665 11.80 29.32 -18.53
CA GLU A 665 13.01 29.05 -17.72
C GLU A 665 12.71 28.25 -16.44
N ILE A 666 11.44 27.90 -16.19
CA ILE A 666 11.02 27.18 -14.98
C ILE A 666 11.05 25.68 -15.24
N SER A 667 11.81 24.97 -14.40
CA SER A 667 11.78 23.52 -14.27
C SER A 667 11.63 23.15 -12.80
N GLY A 668 10.63 22.32 -12.48
CA GLY A 668 10.44 21.75 -11.14
C GLY A 668 9.30 20.74 -11.05
N ASP A 669 9.46 19.78 -10.14
CA ASP A 669 8.48 18.78 -9.71
C ASP A 669 7.75 19.16 -8.40
N LEU A 670 8.30 20.11 -7.64
CA LEU A 670 7.75 20.63 -6.38
C LEU A 670 7.43 22.14 -6.48
N LEU A 671 6.18 22.52 -6.74
CA LEU A 671 5.79 23.92 -7.02
C LEU A 671 4.50 24.36 -6.31
N ASP A 672 4.45 25.64 -5.92
CA ASP A 672 3.21 26.37 -5.58
C ASP A 672 3.02 27.51 -6.60
N ILE A 673 1.99 27.36 -7.42
CA ILE A 673 1.66 28.26 -8.53
C ILE A 673 0.38 29.01 -8.15
N SER A 674 0.45 30.34 -8.06
CA SER A 674 -0.72 31.19 -7.80
C SER A 674 -0.95 32.10 -9.00
N ALA A 675 -2.16 32.14 -9.56
CA ALA A 675 -2.49 32.93 -10.74
C ALA A 675 -3.86 33.62 -10.65
N VAL A 676 -3.96 34.82 -11.23
CA VAL A 676 -5.20 35.58 -11.42
C VAL A 676 -5.29 36.05 -12.87
N ILE A 677 -6.25 35.50 -13.62
CA ILE A 677 -6.37 35.68 -15.07
C ILE A 677 -7.73 36.31 -15.40
N GLU A 678 -7.70 37.31 -16.28
CA GLU A 678 -8.88 37.97 -16.85
C GLU A 678 -9.09 37.44 -18.29
N PRO A 679 -10.18 36.69 -18.58
CA PRO A 679 -10.28 35.97 -19.85
C PRO A 679 -10.34 36.83 -21.12
N ARG A 680 -10.76 38.09 -21.06
CA ARG A 680 -10.74 39.09 -22.17
C ARG A 680 -11.21 38.63 -23.56
N GLY A 681 -12.08 37.62 -23.62
CA GLY A 681 -12.62 37.06 -24.87
C GLY A 681 -11.93 35.78 -25.33
N ALA A 682 -10.92 35.27 -24.61
CA ALA A 682 -10.49 33.89 -24.73
C ALA A 682 -11.64 32.95 -24.36
N GLU A 683 -11.97 32.02 -25.26
CA GLU A 683 -12.94 30.96 -25.04
C GLU A 683 -12.40 29.97 -23.99
N ARG A 684 -11.11 29.62 -24.09
CA ARG A 684 -10.43 28.66 -23.21
C ARG A 684 -9.09 29.18 -22.71
N ILE A 685 -8.81 28.93 -21.42
CA ILE A 685 -7.52 29.17 -20.77
C ILE A 685 -6.98 27.84 -20.29
N THR A 686 -5.71 27.53 -20.55
CA THR A 686 -5.07 26.27 -20.12
C THR A 686 -3.70 26.52 -19.52
N LEU A 687 -3.48 26.06 -18.29
CA LEU A 687 -2.17 25.95 -17.65
C LEU A 687 -1.69 24.49 -17.77
N ALA A 688 -0.68 24.25 -18.58
CA ALA A 688 0.05 22.99 -18.62
C ALA A 688 1.11 22.96 -17.51
N VAL A 689 1.18 21.83 -16.79
CA VAL A 689 2.18 21.53 -15.76
C VAL A 689 2.79 20.15 -16.03
N ARG A 690 3.98 19.87 -15.46
CA ARG A 690 4.77 18.66 -15.76
C ARG A 690 4.92 18.44 -17.26
N ALA A 691 5.14 19.54 -18.00
CA ALA A 691 5.18 19.52 -19.45
C ALA A 691 6.61 19.34 -19.96
N CYS A 692 6.80 18.41 -20.90
CA CYS A 692 8.00 18.35 -21.74
C CYS A 692 7.98 19.50 -22.77
N ALA A 693 9.17 19.93 -23.22
CA ALA A 693 9.29 20.99 -24.21
C ALA A 693 8.62 20.65 -25.55
N ASP A 694 8.65 19.37 -25.93
CA ASP A 694 8.01 18.80 -27.12
C ASP A 694 6.49 18.51 -26.94
N GLY A 695 5.97 18.54 -25.71
CA GLY A 695 4.57 18.23 -25.40
C GLY A 695 4.19 16.75 -25.49
N THR A 696 5.15 15.82 -25.48
CA THR A 696 4.86 14.38 -25.42
C THR A 696 4.21 13.97 -24.09
N GLU A 697 4.76 14.44 -22.97
CA GLU A 697 4.08 14.43 -21.67
C GLU A 697 3.68 15.86 -21.25
N GLU A 698 2.44 16.03 -20.82
CA GLU A 698 1.93 17.21 -20.11
C GLU A 698 0.63 16.90 -19.36
N THR A 699 0.39 17.59 -18.25
CA THR A 699 -0.91 17.60 -17.55
C THR A 699 -1.55 18.97 -17.70
N LEU A 700 -2.81 19.03 -18.12
CA LEU A 700 -3.49 20.27 -18.47
C LEU A 700 -4.55 20.64 -17.45
N LEU A 701 -4.48 21.86 -16.88
CA LEU A 701 -5.56 22.48 -16.12
C LEU A 701 -6.27 23.50 -17.01
N CYS A 702 -7.53 23.27 -17.32
CA CYS A 702 -8.30 24.02 -18.31
C CYS A 702 -9.50 24.73 -17.68
N TYR A 703 -9.81 25.92 -18.19
CA TYR A 703 -11.07 26.61 -17.93
C TYR A 703 -11.73 27.01 -19.25
N ASP A 704 -13.00 26.69 -19.43
CA ASP A 704 -13.82 27.12 -20.56
C ASP A 704 -14.83 28.19 -20.13
N THR A 705 -14.82 29.33 -20.83
CA THR A 705 -15.66 30.48 -20.49
C THR A 705 -17.12 30.33 -20.91
N ALA A 706 -17.41 29.52 -21.92
CA ALA A 706 -18.76 29.29 -22.41
C ALA A 706 -19.47 28.22 -21.57
N GLU A 707 -18.79 27.09 -21.32
CA GLU A 707 -19.30 26.02 -20.46
C GLU A 707 -19.23 26.35 -18.95
N ARG A 708 -18.45 27.37 -18.57
CA ARG A 708 -18.13 27.71 -17.17
C ARG A 708 -17.54 26.54 -16.39
N ARG A 709 -16.67 25.78 -17.03
CA ARG A 709 -16.14 24.51 -16.53
C ARG A 709 -14.65 24.61 -16.27
N PHE A 710 -14.20 24.09 -15.14
CA PHE A 710 -12.78 23.87 -14.85
C PHE A 710 -12.49 22.36 -14.79
N TRP A 711 -11.41 21.90 -15.42
CA TRP A 711 -11.04 20.48 -15.41
C TRP A 711 -9.52 20.26 -15.48
N ILE A 712 -9.11 19.08 -15.03
CA ILE A 712 -7.81 18.48 -15.36
C ILE A 712 -7.98 17.52 -16.55
N ASP A 713 -7.02 17.52 -17.45
CA ASP A 713 -6.83 16.52 -18.50
C ASP A 713 -5.47 15.85 -18.30
N ARG A 714 -5.52 14.53 -18.03
CA ARG A 714 -4.37 13.65 -17.80
C ARG A 714 -4.03 12.77 -19.01
N GLY A 715 -4.68 12.95 -20.16
CA GLY A 715 -4.51 12.08 -21.34
C GLY A 715 -3.08 11.92 -21.84
N ARG A 716 -2.21 12.90 -21.56
CA ARG A 716 -0.75 12.85 -21.81
C ARG A 716 0.09 13.03 -20.53
N SER A 717 -0.43 12.73 -19.34
CA SER A 717 0.34 12.89 -18.09
C SER A 717 1.39 11.79 -17.86
N SER A 718 1.40 10.74 -18.69
CA SER A 718 2.36 9.63 -18.62
C SER A 718 2.46 8.90 -19.96
N LEU A 719 3.67 8.55 -20.39
CA LEU A 719 3.95 7.57 -21.46
C LEU A 719 3.80 6.11 -21.00
N ASP A 720 3.70 5.85 -19.70
CA ASP A 720 3.42 4.50 -19.20
C ASP A 720 1.97 4.13 -19.59
N PRO A 721 1.72 3.05 -20.34
CA PRO A 721 0.38 2.66 -20.76
C PRO A 721 -0.48 2.24 -19.57
N ASP A 722 0.13 1.64 -18.54
CA ASP A 722 -0.58 1.07 -17.38
C ASP A 722 -0.94 2.13 -16.32
N VAL A 723 -0.63 3.40 -16.57
CA VAL A 723 -1.06 4.52 -15.73
C VAL A 723 -2.45 4.98 -16.16
N ARG A 724 -3.44 4.86 -15.26
CA ARG A 724 -4.80 5.35 -15.52
C ARG A 724 -4.83 6.86 -15.76
N LYS A 725 -5.27 7.24 -16.95
CA LYS A 725 -5.44 8.64 -17.41
C LYS A 725 -6.94 9.00 -17.38
N GLY A 726 -7.28 10.26 -17.62
CA GLY A 726 -8.68 10.69 -17.59
C GLY A 726 -8.87 12.21 -17.52
N VAL A 727 -10.12 12.64 -17.66
CA VAL A 727 -10.54 14.04 -17.64
C VAL A 727 -11.58 14.23 -16.53
N HIS A 728 -11.28 15.08 -15.54
CA HIS A 728 -12.11 15.30 -14.35
C HIS A 728 -12.30 16.79 -14.09
N GLY A 729 -13.50 17.23 -13.74
CA GLY A 729 -13.78 18.67 -13.60
C GLY A 729 -15.25 19.02 -13.48
N GLY A 730 -15.54 20.17 -12.89
CA GLY A 730 -16.88 20.66 -12.59
C GLY A 730 -17.10 22.14 -12.91
N THR A 731 -18.29 22.63 -12.59
CA THR A 731 -18.72 24.01 -12.88
C THR A 731 -18.06 25.02 -11.94
N VAL A 732 -17.49 26.08 -12.51
CA VAL A 732 -16.84 27.19 -11.79
C VAL A 732 -17.32 28.52 -12.35
N GLU A 733 -17.95 29.33 -11.48
CA GLU A 733 -18.24 30.73 -11.79
C GLU A 733 -17.01 31.61 -11.56
N LEU A 734 -16.84 32.64 -12.40
CA LEU A 734 -15.72 33.60 -12.30
C LEU A 734 -15.95 34.63 -11.18
N ASP A 735 -15.09 34.64 -10.16
CA ASP A 735 -15.15 35.63 -9.08
C ASP A 735 -14.77 37.03 -9.59
N GLY A 736 -15.77 37.89 -9.78
CA GLY A 736 -15.59 39.24 -10.33
C GLY A 736 -15.07 39.25 -11.78
N GLY A 737 -15.46 38.23 -12.57
CA GLY A 737 -15.03 38.09 -13.97
C GLY A 737 -13.58 37.60 -14.14
N ARG A 738 -12.98 37.03 -13.09
CA ARG A 738 -11.59 36.55 -13.07
C ARG A 738 -11.51 35.09 -12.63
N LEU A 739 -10.55 34.38 -13.20
CA LEU A 739 -10.14 33.06 -12.75
C LEU A 739 -8.98 33.23 -11.76
N ARG A 740 -9.19 32.89 -10.49
CA ARG A 740 -8.13 32.75 -9.48
C ARG A 740 -7.85 31.27 -9.31
N LEU A 741 -6.58 30.90 -9.37
CA LEU A 741 -6.10 29.53 -9.27
C LEU A 741 -4.91 29.49 -8.31
N ARG A 742 -4.90 28.53 -7.38
CA ARG A 742 -3.69 28.08 -6.69
C ARG A 742 -3.48 26.60 -6.98
N VAL A 743 -2.33 26.23 -7.53
CA VAL A 743 -1.94 24.84 -7.79
C VAL A 743 -0.79 24.47 -6.86
N LEU A 744 -0.94 23.38 -6.12
CA LEU A 744 0.13 22.70 -5.42
C LEU A 744 0.52 21.47 -6.25
N LEU A 745 1.79 21.40 -6.64
CA LEU A 745 2.34 20.34 -7.48
C LEU A 745 3.46 19.64 -6.73
N ASP A 746 3.33 18.33 -6.56
CA ASP A 746 4.34 17.42 -6.02
C ASP A 746 4.66 16.33 -7.07
N ARG A 747 5.53 15.39 -6.73
CA ARG A 747 6.03 14.36 -7.65
C ARG A 747 4.95 13.51 -8.32
N SER A 748 3.91 13.13 -7.58
CA SER A 748 2.72 12.48 -8.14
C SER A 748 1.40 13.12 -7.72
N MET A 749 1.42 14.33 -7.16
CA MET A 749 0.22 15.03 -6.68
C MET A 749 0.01 16.33 -7.44
N LEU A 750 -1.24 16.63 -7.74
CA LEU A 750 -1.67 17.93 -8.22
C LEU A 750 -2.98 18.29 -7.51
N GLU A 751 -2.95 19.37 -6.74
CA GLU A 751 -4.14 19.97 -6.14
C GLU A 751 -4.36 21.38 -6.66
N ALA A 752 -5.55 21.67 -7.18
CA ALA A 752 -5.92 22.94 -7.77
C ALA A 752 -7.14 23.55 -7.05
N TYR A 753 -6.96 24.71 -6.44
CA TYR A 753 -8.02 25.45 -5.73
C TYR A 753 -8.44 26.65 -6.56
N VAL A 754 -9.74 26.76 -6.83
CA VAL A 754 -10.28 27.70 -7.81
C VAL A 754 -11.27 28.65 -7.13
N ASN A 755 -11.03 29.97 -7.29
CA ASN A 755 -11.82 31.08 -6.72
C ASN A 755 -12.09 31.01 -5.19
N GLY A 756 -11.39 30.14 -4.46
CA GLY A 756 -11.62 29.87 -3.05
C GLY A 756 -13.00 29.24 -2.78
N THR A 757 -13.56 28.51 -3.75
CA THR A 757 -14.87 27.85 -3.65
C THR A 757 -14.78 26.34 -3.85
N ASN A 758 -13.90 25.88 -4.74
CA ASN A 758 -13.81 24.48 -5.14
C ASN A 758 -12.34 24.01 -5.14
N SER A 759 -12.12 22.73 -4.87
CA SER A 759 -10.84 22.04 -5.09
C SER A 759 -10.94 21.02 -6.23
N LEU A 760 -9.77 20.63 -6.75
CA LEU A 760 -9.60 19.51 -7.67
C LEU A 760 -8.30 18.79 -7.26
N THR A 761 -8.41 17.53 -6.86
CA THR A 761 -7.32 16.72 -6.33
C THR A 761 -7.02 15.57 -7.29
N SER A 762 -5.76 15.43 -7.73
CA SER A 762 -5.41 14.44 -8.75
C SER A 762 -4.00 13.86 -8.66
N ARG A 763 -3.82 12.70 -9.30
CA ARG A 763 -2.57 11.94 -9.37
C ARG A 763 -2.02 11.90 -10.79
N VAL A 764 -0.71 12.10 -10.90
CA VAL A 764 0.05 12.10 -12.16
C VAL A 764 1.33 11.29 -12.00
N TYR A 765 1.73 10.55 -13.04
CA TYR A 765 2.92 9.68 -13.00
C TYR A 765 3.75 9.82 -14.29
N PRO A 766 4.28 11.02 -14.59
CA PRO A 766 5.12 11.21 -15.77
C PRO A 766 6.35 10.31 -15.69
N THR A 767 6.78 9.85 -16.86
CA THR A 767 7.90 8.91 -17.02
C THR A 767 9.20 9.64 -17.34
N ARG A 768 9.15 10.75 -18.10
CA ARG A 768 10.31 11.51 -18.54
C ARG A 768 10.84 12.42 -17.45
N ALA A 769 12.17 12.46 -17.30
CA ALA A 769 12.84 13.33 -16.35
C ALA A 769 12.71 14.84 -16.69
N ASP A 770 12.44 15.19 -17.96
CA ASP A 770 12.24 16.59 -18.40
C ASP A 770 10.79 17.07 -18.34
N ALA A 771 9.84 16.22 -17.91
CA ALA A 771 8.43 16.57 -17.67
C ALA A 771 8.26 17.47 -16.42
N THR A 772 8.80 18.69 -16.51
CA THR A 772 9.02 19.62 -15.38
C THR A 772 8.68 21.08 -15.72
N GLY A 773 8.32 21.37 -16.98
CA GLY A 773 8.01 22.70 -17.46
C GLY A 773 6.59 23.16 -17.16
N LEU A 774 6.37 24.47 -17.32
CA LEU A 774 5.08 25.16 -17.21
C LEU A 774 4.76 25.93 -18.50
N ARG A 775 3.49 25.98 -18.91
CA ARG A 775 3.05 26.75 -20.07
C ARG A 775 1.60 27.21 -19.91
N LEU A 776 1.33 28.50 -20.14
CA LEU A 776 -0.01 29.06 -20.14
C LEU A 776 -0.48 29.31 -21.58
N THR A 777 -1.72 29.00 -21.92
CA THR A 777 -2.30 29.29 -23.24
C THR A 777 -3.70 29.88 -23.12
N ALA A 778 -4.09 30.64 -24.15
CA ALA A 778 -5.44 31.14 -24.35
C ALA A 778 -5.85 30.83 -25.81
N ARG A 779 -7.07 30.33 -26.00
CA ARG A 779 -7.66 30.01 -27.33
C ARG A 779 -9.00 30.73 -27.50
N GLY A 780 -9.42 30.93 -28.75
CA GLY A 780 -10.65 31.68 -29.10
C GLY A 780 -10.54 33.20 -28.98
N GLY A 781 -9.57 33.69 -28.21
CA GLY A 781 -9.30 35.12 -28.02
C GLY A 781 -8.13 35.34 -27.06
N ALA A 782 -7.89 36.60 -26.68
CA ALA A 782 -6.79 36.97 -25.81
C ALA A 782 -7.22 36.93 -24.33
N ALA A 783 -6.37 36.40 -23.45
CA ALA A 783 -6.49 36.53 -21.98
C ALA A 783 -5.35 37.39 -21.40
N HIS A 784 -5.53 37.90 -20.19
CA HIS A 784 -4.56 38.77 -19.53
C HIS A 784 -4.25 38.33 -18.10
N VAL A 785 -2.97 38.10 -17.81
CA VAL A 785 -2.47 37.66 -16.51
C VAL A 785 -2.32 38.88 -15.61
N LEU A 786 -3.22 39.05 -14.64
CA LEU A 786 -3.15 40.13 -13.67
C LEU A 786 -2.03 39.88 -12.66
N GLU A 787 -1.93 38.64 -12.20
CA GLU A 787 -0.92 38.15 -11.28
C GLU A 787 -0.59 36.68 -11.60
N LEU A 788 0.69 36.34 -11.59
CA LEU A 788 1.17 34.96 -11.52
C LEU A 788 2.46 34.94 -10.70
N ASP A 789 2.53 34.03 -9.73
CA ASP A 789 3.72 33.69 -8.96
C ASP A 789 3.96 32.19 -9.02
N VAL A 790 5.23 31.80 -9.13
CA VAL A 790 5.66 30.40 -9.02
C VAL A 790 6.73 30.32 -7.95
N TRP A 791 6.55 29.44 -6.99
CA TRP A 791 7.52 29.14 -5.94
C TRP A 791 7.98 27.70 -6.07
N ARG A 792 9.28 27.45 -5.94
CA ARG A 792 9.79 26.11 -5.60
C ARG A 792 9.34 25.79 -4.17
N MET A 793 8.78 24.61 -3.98
CA MET A 793 8.44 24.10 -2.65
C MET A 793 9.63 23.30 -2.10
N ASN A 794 9.91 23.48 -0.82
CA ASN A 794 10.77 22.58 -0.06
C ASN A 794 9.96 21.30 0.28
N GLY A 795 10.65 20.18 0.50
CA GLY A 795 10.02 19.01 1.10
C GLY A 795 9.65 19.25 2.56
N ALA A 796 8.60 18.59 3.04
CA ALA A 796 8.18 18.60 4.44
C ALA A 796 8.93 17.56 5.31
N TYR A 797 9.87 16.82 4.72
CA TYR A 797 10.71 15.82 5.37
C TYR A 797 12.15 16.31 5.51
N ASP A 798 12.85 15.87 6.57
CA ASP A 798 14.18 16.38 6.98
C ASP A 798 15.28 16.28 5.90
N THR A 799 15.15 15.34 4.96
CA THR A 799 16.14 15.07 3.90
C THR A 799 15.54 15.41 2.54
N PRO A 800 16.10 16.39 1.80
CA PRO A 800 15.78 16.60 0.39
C PRO A 800 16.23 15.40 -0.45
N VAL A 801 15.27 14.67 -1.00
CA VAL A 801 15.51 13.55 -1.92
C VAL A 801 15.55 14.08 -3.35
N ALA A 802 16.58 13.77 -4.13
CA ALA A 802 16.55 13.99 -5.58
C ALA A 802 15.77 12.83 -6.24
N PRO A 803 14.83 13.07 -7.17
CA PRO A 803 14.18 12.00 -7.91
C PRO A 803 15.19 11.33 -8.84
N ALA A 804 15.07 10.02 -9.06
CA ALA A 804 15.83 9.34 -10.10
C ALA A 804 15.43 9.86 -11.48
N ALA A 805 16.42 10.09 -12.33
CA ALA A 805 16.21 10.07 -13.76
C ALA A 805 15.81 8.66 -14.20
N TYR A 806 15.09 8.54 -15.30
CA TYR A 806 14.72 7.24 -15.86
C TYR A 806 14.98 7.19 -17.36
N ASP A 807 15.18 5.96 -17.79
CA ASP A 807 15.78 5.53 -19.04
C ASP A 807 14.84 5.64 -20.26
N PRO A 808 15.36 5.44 -21.49
CA PRO A 808 14.98 6.27 -22.62
C PRO A 808 13.56 6.00 -23.14
N PRO A 809 12.98 6.94 -23.90
CA PRO A 809 11.82 6.61 -24.72
C PRO A 809 12.14 5.38 -25.58
N ARG A 810 11.17 4.46 -25.70
CA ARG A 810 11.27 3.35 -26.66
C ARG A 810 11.61 3.92 -28.04
N PRO A 811 12.42 3.23 -28.86
CA PRO A 811 12.76 3.70 -30.19
C PRO A 811 11.50 4.00 -31.01
N THR A 812 11.29 5.27 -31.35
CA THR A 812 10.10 5.72 -32.12
C THR A 812 10.21 5.42 -33.62
N ASP A 813 11.32 4.80 -34.04
CA ASP A 813 11.62 4.44 -35.42
C ASP A 813 11.51 2.92 -35.66
N VAL A 814 10.46 2.33 -35.07
CA VAL A 814 10.04 0.94 -35.23
C VAL A 814 8.57 0.91 -35.62
N ASP A 815 8.15 -0.20 -36.20
CA ASP A 815 6.73 -0.52 -36.37
C ASP A 815 6.28 -1.51 -35.27
N ALA A 816 4.98 -1.77 -35.19
CA ALA A 816 4.41 -2.74 -34.25
C ALA A 816 4.04 -4.07 -34.94
N LEU A 817 3.73 -5.09 -34.16
CA LEU A 817 3.05 -6.28 -34.70
C LEU A 817 1.66 -5.88 -35.23
N PRO A 818 1.21 -6.45 -36.38
CA PRO A 818 -0.17 -6.25 -36.82
C PRO A 818 -1.16 -6.75 -35.76
N ASN A 819 -2.11 -5.90 -35.36
CA ASN A 819 -3.14 -6.20 -34.36
C ASN A 819 -2.56 -6.72 -33.03
N HIS A 820 -1.59 -5.99 -32.48
CA HIS A 820 -0.88 -6.37 -31.25
C HIS A 820 -1.73 -6.27 -29.99
N ASP A 821 -2.71 -5.38 -30.00
CA ASP A 821 -3.66 -5.03 -28.94
C ASP A 821 -5.09 -5.54 -29.24
N PHE A 822 -5.25 -6.42 -30.24
CA PHE A 822 -6.54 -6.99 -30.66
C PHE A 822 -7.62 -5.96 -31.05
N ALA A 823 -7.24 -4.71 -31.32
CA ALA A 823 -8.11 -3.57 -31.64
C ALA A 823 -9.05 -3.78 -32.84
N THR A 824 -8.79 -4.77 -33.71
CA THR A 824 -9.71 -5.13 -34.80
C THR A 824 -10.99 -5.83 -34.32
N GLY A 825 -11.03 -6.29 -33.07
CA GLY A 825 -12.11 -7.11 -32.52
C GLY A 825 -12.11 -8.56 -33.03
N ASP A 826 -11.00 -9.00 -33.63
CA ASP A 826 -10.81 -10.34 -34.19
C ASP A 826 -9.33 -10.77 -34.16
N LEU A 827 -9.01 -11.98 -34.62
CA LEU A 827 -7.64 -12.50 -34.68
C LEU A 827 -6.88 -12.10 -35.95
N THR A 828 -7.24 -11.02 -36.65
CA THR A 828 -6.50 -10.52 -37.82
C THR A 828 -5.01 -10.36 -37.48
N GLY A 829 -4.11 -10.79 -38.37
CA GLY A 829 -2.66 -10.76 -38.12
C GLY A 829 -2.10 -11.91 -37.27
N TRP A 830 -2.98 -12.69 -36.62
CA TRP A 830 -2.64 -13.90 -35.89
C TRP A 830 -3.13 -15.16 -36.64
N THR A 831 -2.62 -16.33 -36.27
CA THR A 831 -2.93 -17.63 -36.88
C THR A 831 -3.14 -18.66 -35.80
N VAL A 832 -4.32 -19.28 -35.77
CA VAL A 832 -4.59 -20.45 -34.93
C VAL A 832 -3.83 -21.65 -35.52
N VAL A 833 -2.78 -22.08 -34.83
CA VAL A 833 -1.89 -23.17 -35.25
C VAL A 833 -2.50 -24.53 -34.95
N SER A 834 -3.22 -24.64 -33.82
CA SER A 834 -3.90 -25.88 -33.40
C SER A 834 -4.95 -25.63 -32.33
N GLY A 835 -5.87 -26.57 -32.15
CA GLY A 835 -6.83 -26.59 -31.05
C GLY A 835 -8.07 -25.71 -31.29
N THR A 836 -8.77 -25.38 -30.20
CA THR A 836 -10.05 -24.65 -30.21
C THR A 836 -10.14 -23.50 -29.21
N THR A 837 -9.17 -23.29 -28.30
CA THR A 837 -9.19 -22.14 -27.34
C THR A 837 -9.34 -20.81 -28.03
N PHE A 838 -8.62 -20.59 -29.13
CA PHE A 838 -8.49 -19.26 -29.75
C PHE A 838 -9.35 -19.13 -31.01
N SER A 839 -10.25 -18.16 -30.98
CA SER A 839 -11.10 -17.73 -32.10
C SER A 839 -11.41 -16.23 -31.98
N ASP A 840 -12.02 -15.63 -32.99
CA ASP A 840 -12.44 -14.22 -32.93
C ASP A 840 -13.42 -13.96 -31.77
N ALA A 841 -14.19 -14.96 -31.34
CA ALA A 841 -15.08 -14.85 -30.18
C ALA A 841 -14.34 -14.66 -28.85
N ASN A 842 -13.05 -14.98 -28.78
CA ASN A 842 -12.21 -14.77 -27.59
C ASN A 842 -11.70 -13.33 -27.47
N VAL A 843 -11.77 -12.53 -28.54
CA VAL A 843 -11.47 -11.10 -28.47
C VAL A 843 -12.70 -10.38 -27.91
N THR A 844 -12.53 -9.69 -26.78
CA THR A 844 -13.66 -9.11 -26.04
C THR A 844 -13.35 -7.71 -25.49
N THR A 845 -14.38 -6.89 -25.33
CA THR A 845 -14.33 -5.54 -24.71
C THR A 845 -14.88 -5.55 -23.28
N ARG A 846 -15.02 -6.73 -22.67
CA ARG A 846 -15.42 -6.84 -21.28
C ARG A 846 -14.36 -6.22 -20.38
N THR A 847 -14.75 -5.23 -19.57
CA THR A 847 -13.86 -4.59 -18.59
C THR A 847 -13.71 -5.40 -17.31
N ASP A 848 -14.58 -6.39 -17.07
CA ASP A 848 -14.56 -7.31 -15.93
C ASP A 848 -14.90 -8.76 -16.32
N TRP A 849 -14.49 -9.70 -15.46
CA TRP A 849 -14.79 -11.13 -15.57
C TRP A 849 -15.97 -11.57 -14.67
N ASP A 850 -16.97 -10.71 -14.44
CA ASP A 850 -18.11 -10.91 -13.53
C ASP A 850 -17.74 -11.12 -12.04
N TRP A 851 -17.14 -12.27 -11.69
CA TRP A 851 -17.09 -12.78 -10.31
C TRP A 851 -15.90 -12.33 -9.47
N GLY A 852 -14.93 -11.59 -10.04
CA GLY A 852 -13.75 -11.14 -9.30
C GLY A 852 -13.20 -9.75 -9.62
N GLY A 853 -13.80 -9.01 -10.56
CA GLY A 853 -13.47 -7.61 -10.82
C GLY A 853 -12.85 -7.33 -12.20
N PRO A 854 -12.16 -6.19 -12.35
CA PRO A 854 -11.76 -5.65 -13.64
C PRO A 854 -10.44 -6.23 -14.19
N PHE A 855 -10.40 -6.52 -15.49
CA PHE A 855 -9.23 -7.10 -16.19
C PHE A 855 -7.98 -6.21 -16.12
N TYR A 856 -8.14 -4.88 -16.19
CA TYR A 856 -7.04 -3.95 -16.47
C TYR A 856 -6.28 -4.26 -17.77
N GLN A 857 -7.06 -4.57 -18.81
CA GLN A 857 -6.57 -4.59 -20.18
C GLN A 857 -6.09 -3.20 -20.62
N ALA A 858 -5.40 -3.12 -21.76
CA ALA A 858 -4.96 -1.85 -22.31
C ALA A 858 -6.14 -1.00 -22.79
N GLU A 859 -6.06 0.31 -22.53
CA GLU A 859 -6.88 1.34 -23.17
C GLU A 859 -5.92 2.24 -23.96
N THR A 860 -5.86 2.06 -25.28
CA THR A 860 -4.96 2.84 -26.15
C THR A 860 -5.72 4.00 -26.80
N ALA A 861 -4.99 4.91 -27.46
CA ALA A 861 -5.64 5.98 -28.23
C ALA A 861 -6.31 5.45 -29.52
N ASP A 862 -5.82 4.31 -30.02
CA ASP A 862 -6.30 3.66 -31.24
C ASP A 862 -7.39 2.62 -30.92
N ASP A 863 -7.37 2.02 -29.71
CA ASP A 863 -8.46 1.24 -29.15
C ASP A 863 -8.94 1.75 -27.77
N VAL A 864 -9.89 2.68 -27.84
CA VAL A 864 -10.61 3.22 -26.67
C VAL A 864 -11.69 2.24 -26.17
N SER A 865 -11.92 1.12 -26.86
CA SER A 865 -12.90 0.09 -26.43
C SER A 865 -12.26 -0.97 -25.52
N GLY A 866 -10.92 -1.04 -25.50
CA GLY A 866 -10.16 -2.01 -24.71
C GLY A 866 -10.50 -3.45 -25.06
N HIS A 867 -10.29 -3.83 -26.33
CA HIS A 867 -10.31 -5.22 -26.77
C HIS A 867 -9.13 -5.98 -26.15
N HIS A 868 -9.32 -7.25 -25.85
CA HIS A 868 -8.25 -8.14 -25.37
C HIS A 868 -8.59 -9.60 -25.62
N LEU A 869 -7.59 -10.49 -25.61
CA LEU A 869 -7.77 -11.92 -25.83
C LEU A 869 -8.07 -12.65 -24.51
N TRP A 870 -9.35 -12.91 -24.24
CA TRP A 870 -9.80 -13.69 -23.10
C TRP A 870 -9.83 -15.19 -23.45
N GLY A 871 -8.79 -15.91 -23.04
CA GLY A 871 -8.62 -17.33 -23.30
C GLY A 871 -9.69 -18.21 -22.65
N PHE A 872 -10.21 -17.81 -21.48
CA PHE A 872 -11.25 -18.58 -20.78
C PHE A 872 -12.59 -18.64 -21.54
N ASN A 873 -12.97 -17.59 -22.30
CA ASN A 873 -14.36 -17.29 -22.72
C ASN A 873 -15.35 -18.48 -22.61
N PRO A 874 -16.35 -18.43 -21.69
CA PRO A 874 -17.21 -19.57 -21.40
C PRO A 874 -18.07 -20.02 -22.59
N ASP A 875 -18.35 -19.12 -23.54
CA ASP A 875 -19.09 -19.44 -24.76
C ASP A 875 -18.20 -20.08 -25.86
N ALA A 876 -16.88 -20.05 -25.69
CA ALA A 876 -15.87 -20.56 -26.62
C ALA A 876 -15.15 -21.84 -26.14
N GLY A 877 -15.52 -22.38 -24.98
CA GLY A 877 -15.04 -23.70 -24.51
C GLY A 877 -14.56 -23.75 -23.06
N GLY A 878 -14.35 -22.61 -22.40
CA GLY A 878 -13.91 -22.60 -21.01
C GLY A 878 -12.47 -23.05 -20.81
N ASP A 879 -12.14 -23.26 -19.54
CA ASP A 879 -10.94 -23.92 -18.99
C ASP A 879 -10.63 -25.34 -19.55
N ASP A 880 -11.48 -25.93 -20.39
CA ASP A 880 -11.28 -27.26 -20.99
C ASP A 880 -10.86 -27.20 -22.48
N ALA A 881 -10.88 -26.00 -23.08
CA ALA A 881 -10.32 -25.79 -24.41
C ALA A 881 -8.78 -25.86 -24.36
N THR A 882 -8.14 -26.24 -25.46
CA THR A 882 -6.68 -26.10 -25.63
C THR A 882 -6.37 -25.56 -27.02
N GLY A 883 -5.25 -24.88 -27.19
CA GLY A 883 -4.85 -24.32 -28.48
C GLY A 883 -3.48 -23.67 -28.53
N VAL A 884 -3.09 -23.26 -29.73
CA VAL A 884 -1.89 -22.45 -29.98
C VAL A 884 -2.23 -21.37 -30.99
N LEU A 885 -1.99 -20.11 -30.64
CA LEU A 885 -2.13 -18.93 -31.49
C LEU A 885 -0.74 -18.36 -31.79
N ARG A 886 -0.51 -17.86 -33.00
CA ARG A 886 0.80 -17.33 -33.43
C ARG A 886 0.67 -16.01 -34.18
N SER A 887 1.50 -15.02 -33.85
CA SER A 887 1.54 -13.73 -34.54
C SER A 887 2.16 -13.84 -35.94
N ALA A 888 2.05 -12.76 -36.73
CA ALA A 888 2.93 -12.55 -37.87
C ALA A 888 4.42 -12.68 -37.48
N THR A 889 5.25 -13.20 -38.39
CA THR A 889 6.72 -13.25 -38.21
C THR A 889 7.35 -11.94 -38.66
N VAL A 890 8.10 -11.30 -37.78
CA VAL A 890 8.74 -9.99 -37.96
C VAL A 890 10.25 -10.09 -37.75
N VAL A 891 10.98 -9.01 -38.05
CA VAL A 891 12.40 -8.89 -37.66
C VAL A 891 12.49 -7.98 -36.44
N LEU A 892 13.10 -8.48 -35.36
CA LEU A 892 13.26 -7.72 -34.12
C LEU A 892 14.16 -6.49 -34.37
N GLY A 893 13.69 -5.32 -33.98
CA GLY A 893 14.38 -4.04 -34.11
C GLY A 893 14.45 -3.28 -32.79
N GLY A 894 14.64 -1.96 -32.89
CA GLY A 894 14.66 -1.07 -31.73
C GLY A 894 15.75 -1.43 -30.71
N ASP A 895 15.35 -1.55 -29.45
CA ASP A 895 16.13 -1.94 -28.28
C ASP A 895 16.01 -3.44 -27.97
N GLY A 896 15.20 -4.18 -28.73
CA GLY A 896 14.90 -5.59 -28.48
C GLY A 896 14.04 -5.84 -27.24
N MET A 897 13.46 -4.82 -26.61
CA MET A 897 12.56 -4.99 -25.47
C MET A 897 11.17 -5.35 -25.98
N VAL A 898 10.71 -6.57 -25.66
CA VAL A 898 9.34 -7.01 -25.95
C VAL A 898 8.52 -6.96 -24.66
N ASP A 899 7.30 -6.45 -24.72
CA ASP A 899 6.38 -6.50 -23.59
C ASP A 899 4.95 -6.81 -24.01
N LEU A 900 4.20 -7.32 -23.06
CA LEU A 900 2.82 -7.74 -23.22
C LEU A 900 2.11 -7.76 -21.87
N LEU A 901 0.79 -7.60 -21.91
CA LEU A 901 -0.09 -7.95 -20.82
C LEU A 901 -0.37 -9.45 -20.86
N VAL A 902 -0.32 -10.10 -19.69
CA VAL A 902 -0.64 -11.53 -19.55
C VAL A 902 -1.41 -11.80 -18.26
N SER A 903 -2.40 -12.69 -18.33
CA SER A 903 -3.13 -13.23 -17.17
C SER A 903 -3.66 -14.64 -17.44
N GLY A 904 -4.49 -15.17 -16.55
CA GLY A 904 -4.95 -16.55 -16.56
C GLY A 904 -4.02 -17.48 -15.78
N GLY A 905 -3.90 -18.73 -16.23
CA GLY A 905 -3.19 -19.80 -15.53
C GLY A 905 -1.71 -19.55 -15.27
N ASN A 906 -1.23 -20.08 -14.14
CA ASN A 906 0.19 -20.06 -13.72
C ASN A 906 0.86 -21.40 -14.01
N ASP A 907 0.94 -21.75 -15.29
CA ASP A 907 1.61 -22.97 -15.75
C ASP A 907 2.57 -22.60 -16.89
N PRO A 908 3.84 -22.30 -16.59
CA PRO A 908 4.78 -21.82 -17.61
C PRO A 908 5.07 -22.86 -18.70
N ASP A 909 4.71 -24.14 -18.53
CA ASP A 909 4.99 -25.21 -19.49
C ASP A 909 3.77 -25.60 -20.33
N ARG A 910 2.54 -25.22 -19.92
CA ARG A 910 1.30 -25.49 -20.64
C ARG A 910 0.48 -24.26 -21.01
N CYS A 911 0.53 -23.18 -20.24
CA CYS A 911 -0.24 -21.94 -20.45
C CYS A 911 0.71 -20.73 -20.43
N TYR A 912 1.15 -20.28 -21.60
CA TYR A 912 2.16 -19.21 -21.69
C TYR A 912 2.11 -18.43 -23.00
N ALA A 913 2.63 -17.21 -22.98
CA ALA A 913 2.99 -16.44 -24.16
C ALA A 913 4.52 -16.42 -24.31
N ALA A 914 5.05 -16.69 -25.50
CA ALA A 914 6.48 -16.82 -25.76
C ALA A 914 6.92 -16.06 -27.01
N VAL A 915 8.09 -15.43 -26.96
CA VAL A 915 8.79 -14.97 -28.17
C VAL A 915 9.66 -16.10 -28.69
N VAL A 916 9.44 -16.49 -29.93
CA VAL A 916 10.06 -17.65 -30.56
C VAL A 916 10.84 -17.24 -31.80
N ARG A 917 12.08 -17.73 -31.92
CA ARG A 917 12.89 -17.52 -33.11
C ARG A 917 12.34 -18.34 -34.28
N ALA A 918 12.12 -17.68 -35.40
CA ALA A 918 11.45 -18.27 -36.56
C ALA A 918 12.30 -19.33 -37.28
N ASP A 919 13.62 -19.21 -37.21
CA ASP A 919 14.53 -20.04 -38.02
C ASP A 919 14.76 -21.44 -37.45
N ASP A 920 14.64 -21.62 -36.13
CA ASP A 920 14.85 -22.91 -35.43
C ASP A 920 13.75 -23.29 -34.42
N GLY A 921 12.73 -22.44 -34.22
CA GLY A 921 11.65 -22.68 -33.26
C GLY A 921 12.08 -22.56 -31.79
N LYS A 922 13.25 -21.99 -31.50
CA LYS A 922 13.72 -21.82 -30.13
C LYS A 922 12.91 -20.72 -29.42
N VAL A 923 12.27 -21.08 -28.31
CA VAL A 923 11.73 -20.09 -27.34
C VAL A 923 12.90 -19.27 -26.80
N LEU A 924 12.85 -17.95 -27.02
CA LEU A 924 13.86 -17.00 -26.54
C LEU A 924 13.52 -16.52 -25.13
N ALA A 925 12.25 -16.17 -24.90
CA ALA A 925 11.69 -15.84 -23.61
C ALA A 925 10.20 -16.22 -23.55
N LYS A 926 9.66 -16.47 -22.36
CA LYS A 926 8.24 -16.78 -22.14
C LYS A 926 7.71 -16.17 -20.83
N ALA A 927 6.41 -15.89 -20.79
CA ALA A 927 5.65 -15.40 -19.64
C ALA A 927 4.37 -16.22 -19.46
N THR A 928 3.88 -16.32 -18.24
CA THR A 928 2.63 -17.01 -17.86
C THR A 928 1.83 -16.13 -16.90
N GLY A 929 0.56 -16.48 -16.66
CA GLY A 929 -0.32 -15.80 -15.72
C GLY A 929 0.04 -16.09 -14.26
N ARG A 930 -0.87 -15.80 -13.34
CA ARG A 930 -0.69 -16.02 -11.90
C ARG A 930 -1.83 -16.81 -11.24
N GLY A 931 -2.75 -17.37 -12.02
CA GLY A 931 -4.00 -17.93 -11.51
C GLY A 931 -4.98 -16.83 -11.12
N VAL A 932 -5.03 -15.76 -11.93
CA VAL A 932 -5.93 -14.61 -11.84
C VAL A 932 -6.20 -14.06 -13.23
N GLU A 933 -7.40 -13.54 -13.46
CA GLU A 933 -7.83 -12.93 -14.72
C GLU A 933 -7.26 -11.51 -14.91
N GLN A 934 -6.86 -10.84 -13.83
CA GLN A 934 -6.24 -9.51 -13.86
C GLN A 934 -4.91 -9.53 -14.65
N TYR A 935 -4.82 -8.68 -15.66
CA TYR A 935 -3.61 -8.45 -16.46
C TYR A 935 -2.48 -7.84 -15.64
N ARG A 936 -1.26 -8.27 -15.97
CA ARG A 936 -0.01 -7.66 -15.53
C ARG A 936 0.92 -7.52 -16.72
N ARG A 937 1.72 -6.45 -16.77
CA ARG A 937 2.70 -6.27 -17.83
C ARG A 937 3.96 -7.06 -17.53
N VAL A 938 4.49 -7.74 -18.54
CA VAL A 938 5.78 -8.44 -18.48
C VAL A 938 6.67 -7.88 -19.58
N VAL A 939 7.91 -7.53 -19.22
CA VAL A 939 8.96 -7.09 -20.15
C VAL A 939 9.97 -8.23 -20.30
N LEU A 940 10.38 -8.50 -21.53
CA LEU A 940 11.29 -9.55 -21.94
C LEU A 940 12.46 -8.89 -22.69
N ASP A 941 13.65 -8.89 -22.08
CA ASP A 941 14.87 -8.39 -22.74
C ASP A 941 15.34 -9.39 -23.80
N LEU A 942 15.19 -8.99 -25.06
CA LEU A 942 15.70 -9.70 -26.23
C LEU A 942 16.70 -8.83 -27.02
N SER A 943 17.37 -7.88 -26.37
CA SER A 943 18.41 -7.03 -26.97
C SER A 943 19.53 -7.83 -27.64
N ALA A 944 19.87 -9.01 -27.10
CA ALA A 944 20.83 -9.95 -27.69
C ALA A 944 20.35 -10.61 -29.01
N HIS A 945 19.08 -10.43 -29.38
CA HIS A 945 18.40 -11.06 -30.53
C HIS A 945 17.96 -10.04 -31.61
N ILE A 946 18.35 -8.77 -31.50
CA ILE A 946 18.03 -7.74 -32.49
C ILE A 946 18.54 -8.17 -33.88
N GLY A 947 17.67 -8.07 -34.88
CA GLY A 947 17.92 -8.52 -36.25
C GLY A 947 17.55 -9.98 -36.54
N GLU A 948 17.24 -10.79 -35.53
CA GLU A 948 16.67 -12.13 -35.74
C GLU A 948 15.20 -12.06 -36.16
N ARG A 949 14.73 -13.09 -36.88
CA ARG A 949 13.32 -13.27 -37.22
C ARG A 949 12.58 -13.91 -36.05
N VAL A 950 11.51 -13.28 -35.57
CA VAL A 950 10.74 -13.73 -34.40
C VAL A 950 9.23 -13.70 -34.65
N TYR A 951 8.49 -14.49 -33.88
CA TYR A 951 7.04 -14.39 -33.72
C TYR A 951 6.67 -14.58 -32.25
N VAL A 952 5.48 -14.13 -31.86
CA VAL A 952 4.88 -14.45 -30.56
C VAL A 952 3.98 -15.66 -30.72
N GLU A 953 4.09 -16.61 -29.79
CA GLU A 953 3.24 -17.79 -29.69
C GLU A 953 2.53 -17.80 -28.34
N VAL A 954 1.20 -17.84 -28.37
CA VAL A 954 0.35 -17.99 -27.19
C VAL A 954 -0.11 -19.44 -27.15
N VAL A 955 0.23 -20.14 -26.09
CA VAL A 955 0.08 -21.57 -25.92
C VAL A 955 -0.83 -21.85 -24.75
N ASP A 956 -1.84 -22.69 -24.98
CA ASP A 956 -2.74 -23.19 -23.96
C ASP A 956 -2.93 -24.71 -24.11
N ARG A 957 -2.51 -25.46 -23.10
CA ARG A 957 -2.46 -26.93 -23.08
C ARG A 957 -2.83 -27.53 -21.72
N ALA A 958 -3.30 -26.71 -20.78
CA ALA A 958 -3.88 -27.22 -19.54
C ALA A 958 -5.39 -27.42 -19.72
N THR A 959 -6.03 -28.08 -18.75
CA THR A 959 -7.48 -28.30 -18.73
C THR A 959 -7.97 -28.30 -17.29
N GLY A 960 -9.22 -27.93 -17.05
CA GLY A 960 -9.76 -27.69 -15.71
C GLY A 960 -9.31 -26.34 -15.15
N GLY A 961 -9.72 -26.00 -13.92
CA GLY A 961 -9.58 -24.65 -13.34
C GLY A 961 -8.23 -23.96 -13.61
N TRP A 962 -8.27 -22.78 -14.24
CA TRP A 962 -7.11 -22.03 -14.76
C TRP A 962 -6.41 -22.66 -15.99
N GLY A 963 -7.14 -23.46 -16.75
CA GLY A 963 -6.75 -24.06 -18.03
C GLY A 963 -6.93 -23.09 -19.18
N HIS A 964 -6.36 -21.89 -19.06
CA HIS A 964 -6.38 -20.85 -20.08
C HIS A 964 -5.22 -19.87 -19.90
N ILE A 965 -4.93 -19.09 -20.94
CA ILE A 965 -4.02 -17.94 -20.89
C ILE A 965 -4.68 -16.75 -21.60
N ASN A 966 -4.59 -15.57 -20.98
CA ASN A 966 -5.08 -14.33 -21.56
C ASN A 966 -3.89 -13.47 -21.98
N VAL A 967 -4.02 -12.73 -23.08
CA VAL A 967 -2.94 -11.90 -23.64
C VAL A 967 -3.50 -10.60 -24.19
N ASP A 968 -2.78 -9.50 -23.99
CA ASP A 968 -3.11 -8.20 -24.56
C ASP A 968 -1.84 -7.35 -24.81
N ASP A 969 -1.97 -6.30 -25.62
CA ASP A 969 -0.97 -5.25 -25.88
C ASP A 969 0.47 -5.76 -26.14
N VAL A 970 0.59 -6.64 -27.15
CA VAL A 970 1.80 -7.42 -27.46
C VAL A 970 2.83 -6.62 -28.27
N ASN A 971 3.51 -5.72 -27.60
CA ASN A 971 4.49 -4.81 -28.16
C ASN A 971 5.82 -5.52 -28.48
N VAL A 972 6.03 -5.84 -29.76
CA VAL A 972 7.36 -6.21 -30.30
C VAL A 972 7.88 -5.07 -31.18
N PRO A 973 9.09 -4.52 -30.94
CA PRO A 973 9.66 -3.48 -31.79
C PRO A 973 10.07 -4.09 -33.14
N VAL A 974 9.31 -3.79 -34.19
CA VAL A 974 9.56 -4.30 -35.55
C VAL A 974 10.53 -3.38 -36.27
N ARG A 975 11.60 -3.94 -36.84
CA ARG A 975 12.55 -3.17 -37.65
C ARG A 975 11.88 -2.69 -38.94
N ARG A 976 11.88 -1.38 -39.18
CA ARG A 976 11.52 -0.77 -40.48
C ARG A 976 12.49 -1.21 -41.59
N ASP A 977 11.95 -1.40 -42.80
CA ASP A 977 12.69 -1.79 -44.01
C ASP A 977 13.40 -0.61 -44.71
#